data_AF-A0A5N6LPF0-F1
#
_entry.id   AF-A0A5N6LPF0-F1
#
_cell.length_a   1.000
_cell.length_b   1.000
_cell.length_c   1.000
_cell.angle_alpha   90.00
_cell.angle_beta   90.00
_cell.angle_gamma   90.00
#
_symmetry.space_group_name_H-M   'P 1'
#
loop_
_entity.id
_entity.type
_entity.pdbx_description
1 polymer ?
#
loop_
_entity_poly.entity_id
_entity_poly.type
_entity_poly.pdbx_seq_one_letter_code
_entity_poly.pdbx_strand_id
1 'polypeptide(L)'
;MARTRSSSSSIRWRYINPAYYLKRPKSLALLFMAFVFVSFFVWDRQTLVREHEEEILTLKEEVEHLQIELEELKHEGDVSVKKTNTTEKRIDLTKIDGLATDHIEDQRREKVKDAMVHAWTSYEKYAWGHDELQPQSKNGVDSFGGLGATLIDSLDTLYIMGLDEQFQRAKEWVANSLDFNKNYDASVFETTIRVVGGLLSAYDLSGDDVFLEKAKDIADRLLPAWNTPSGIPYNFINLVHGNAHNPGWTGGDSILADSGTEQLEFIALTQRTGDPKYQQKVENVILVLNKTFPADGLLPIYINPHRGTTSHSTITFGAMGDSFYEYLLKVWIQGNKTAEVKHYRLDILVSKLVLMVFKNDSEFLIKYLNREMWETSMKGLVSLVRKTAPSSFTYISEKIGNSLIDKMDELACFAPGMIALGSSGYGPDDSTKFLNLAEELAFTCYNFYQSTSTKLAGENYFFHSEQDMTVGTSWNILRPETVESLFYLWRLTGNKTYQEWGWNIFQAFETNSRVESGYVGLKDVNTGVKDNMMQSFFLAETLKYLYLLFSPPSVISLDEWVFNTEAHPLKIVPRIASGEERKPRIRLKRLLFNSFVSCFVLQINKQNCRHFAGYITGTRKIKKIEVDDDHSQRAVTTALWCNFLVFSLKFGIWTVTSSHVMLAEVVHSVADFANQALLLYGLNSSKRAPDALHPYGYSKERFVWSLISAVGIFCLGSGATIVHGFQNLWTSQPPGNMMYAALVIGGSFIIEGASLAVAVHAVRKGAAAEGMTVRDYVWRGHDPTSVAVMTEDGAAVTGLLIAATSLVAVKMTGNPIYDPIGSIIVGHLLGVVAIFLIQRNRHALIGRAIDDHDMKRVLEFLKNDPVVDSVYDCKSEVIGPGFFRFKAEIDFNGVTLVQNYLSRTGPEEWAKKFRNAAKEKDDAEMLKIMSFYGEEVVTALGSEVDRLEKAIQEIVPGIRHVDIEAHNPVIPPP
;
A
#
# COMPACT_ATOMS: atom_id res chain seq x y z
N MET A 1 30.74 60.87 -17.27
CA MET A 1 29.46 61.61 -17.14
C MET A 1 28.42 60.84 -17.96
N ALA A 2 27.23 60.46 -17.52
CA ALA A 2 26.48 60.63 -16.29
C ALA A 2 25.61 59.36 -16.08
N ARG A 3 25.30 59.05 -14.81
CA ARG A 3 24.34 58.02 -14.40
C ARG A 3 22.91 58.50 -14.71
N THR A 4 22.07 57.61 -15.23
CA THR A 4 20.62 57.65 -14.99
C THR A 4 20.16 56.28 -14.47
N ARG A 5 19.68 56.29 -13.23
CA ARG A 5 18.95 55.20 -12.57
C ARG A 5 17.58 55.04 -13.24
N SER A 6 17.15 53.81 -13.50
CA SER A 6 15.74 53.45 -13.47
C SER A 6 15.55 52.09 -12.78
N SER A 7 14.36 51.92 -12.24
CA SER A 7 14.00 51.18 -11.03
C SER A 7 13.91 49.66 -11.19
N SER A 8 14.40 48.96 -10.16
CA SER A 8 14.13 47.55 -9.88
C SER A 8 12.69 47.36 -9.39
N SER A 9 11.77 46.98 -10.30
CA SER A 9 10.42 46.52 -9.95
C SER A 9 9.85 45.52 -10.97
N SER A 10 10.59 44.49 -11.41
CA SER A 10 10.07 43.52 -12.40
C SER A 10 10.13 42.03 -12.02
N ILE A 11 10.50 41.66 -10.78
CA ILE A 11 10.57 40.23 -10.41
C ILE A 11 9.20 39.66 -9.97
N ARG A 12 8.28 40.46 -9.42
CA ARG A 12 6.95 39.98 -8.98
C ARG A 12 5.92 39.84 -10.11
N TRP A 13 5.97 40.67 -11.14
CA TRP A 13 5.01 40.62 -12.26
C TRP A 13 5.25 39.47 -13.25
N ARG A 14 6.41 38.83 -13.19
CA ARG A 14 6.77 37.73 -14.09
C ARG A 14 5.93 36.47 -13.84
N TYR A 15 5.41 36.29 -12.63
CA TYR A 15 4.52 35.19 -12.24
C TYR A 15 3.03 35.48 -12.49
N ILE A 16 2.67 36.66 -12.99
CA ILE A 16 1.28 37.07 -13.26
C ILE A 16 1.00 37.05 -14.78
N ASN A 17 2.04 37.01 -15.62
CA ASN A 17 1.89 36.98 -17.07
C ASN A 17 1.58 35.55 -17.58
N PRO A 18 0.45 35.31 -18.27
CA PRO A 18 0.08 33.98 -18.81
C PRO A 18 1.18 33.36 -19.70
N ALA A 19 1.96 34.19 -20.40
CA ALA A 19 3.08 33.74 -21.24
C ALA A 19 4.23 33.07 -20.46
N TYR A 20 4.32 33.28 -19.14
CA TYR A 20 5.31 32.64 -18.28
C TYR A 20 5.00 31.16 -18.03
N TYR A 21 3.72 30.81 -17.87
CA TYR A 21 3.28 29.43 -17.62
C TYR A 21 3.08 28.63 -18.91
N LEU A 22 2.79 29.31 -20.02
CA LEU A 22 2.70 28.70 -21.36
C LEU A 22 4.00 28.03 -21.85
N LYS A 23 5.15 28.32 -21.21
CA LYS A 23 6.46 27.71 -21.53
C LYS A 23 6.93 26.67 -20.50
N ARG A 24 6.15 26.40 -19.44
CA ARG A 24 6.56 25.52 -18.32
C ARG A 24 5.42 24.57 -17.94
N PRO A 25 5.37 23.38 -18.56
CA PRO A 25 4.21 22.50 -18.45
C PRO A 25 3.97 21.91 -17.06
N LYS A 26 5.05 21.62 -16.34
CA LYS A 26 4.97 21.17 -14.94
C LYS A 26 4.36 22.25 -14.05
N SER A 27 4.64 23.54 -14.31
CA SER A 27 4.10 24.67 -13.55
C SER A 27 2.66 24.99 -13.93
N LEU A 28 2.26 24.78 -15.19
CA LEU A 28 0.87 24.92 -15.64
C LEU A 28 -0.01 23.79 -15.09
N ALA A 29 0.47 22.56 -15.10
CA ALA A 29 -0.19 21.42 -14.45
C ALA A 29 -0.29 21.62 -12.93
N LEU A 30 0.74 22.19 -12.29
CA LEU A 30 0.68 22.57 -10.88
C LEU A 30 -0.31 23.69 -10.61
N LEU A 31 -0.45 24.67 -11.52
CA LEU A 31 -1.44 25.73 -11.43
C LEU A 31 -2.85 25.21 -11.62
N PHE A 32 -3.04 24.24 -12.52
CA PHE A 32 -4.32 23.57 -12.73
C PHE A 32 -4.67 22.69 -11.53
N MET A 33 -3.74 21.89 -11.02
CA MET A 33 -3.93 21.15 -9.77
C MET A 33 -4.19 22.10 -8.60
N ALA A 34 -3.46 23.20 -8.47
CA ALA A 34 -3.70 24.21 -7.45
C ALA A 34 -5.06 24.91 -7.64
N PHE A 35 -5.50 25.14 -8.87
CA PHE A 35 -6.82 25.70 -9.15
C PHE A 35 -7.93 24.72 -8.77
N VAL A 36 -7.80 23.44 -9.15
CA VAL A 36 -8.71 22.36 -8.74
C VAL A 36 -8.73 22.24 -7.23
N PHE A 37 -7.56 22.22 -6.56
CA PHE A 37 -7.45 22.21 -5.11
C PHE A 37 -8.06 23.46 -4.46
N VAL A 38 -7.88 24.65 -5.03
CA VAL A 38 -8.45 25.90 -4.51
C VAL A 38 -9.97 25.94 -4.74
N SER A 39 -10.46 25.43 -5.87
CA SER A 39 -11.90 25.31 -6.14
C SER A 39 -12.55 24.31 -5.20
N PHE A 40 -11.93 23.15 -4.96
CA PHE A 40 -12.38 22.19 -3.94
C PHE A 40 -12.23 22.75 -2.52
N PHE A 41 -11.17 23.50 -2.22
CA PHE A 41 -10.97 24.13 -0.91
C PHE A 41 -11.94 25.27 -0.64
N VAL A 42 -12.33 26.04 -1.66
CA VAL A 42 -13.37 27.08 -1.56
C VAL A 42 -14.75 26.44 -1.45
N TRP A 43 -15.01 25.36 -2.19
CA TRP A 43 -16.23 24.55 -2.05
C TRP A 43 -16.33 23.99 -0.63
N ASP A 44 -15.31 23.29 -0.16
CA ASP A 44 -15.23 22.70 1.17
C ASP A 44 -15.34 23.78 2.25
N ARG A 45 -14.66 24.93 2.11
CA ARG A 45 -14.85 26.09 3.02
C ARG A 45 -16.28 26.60 3.05
N GLN A 46 -17.00 26.66 1.93
CA GLN A 46 -18.38 27.16 1.92
C GLN A 46 -19.36 26.17 2.56
N THR A 47 -19.05 24.87 2.47
CA THR A 47 -19.86 23.82 3.11
C THR A 47 -19.55 23.75 4.61
N LEU A 48 -18.27 23.80 4.98
CA LEU A 48 -17.78 23.86 6.36
C LEU A 48 -18.16 25.15 7.08
N VAL A 49 -18.10 26.33 6.44
CA VAL A 49 -18.53 27.59 7.08
C VAL A 49 -20.03 27.56 7.38
N ARG A 50 -20.84 26.89 6.56
CA ARG A 50 -22.28 26.78 6.78
C ARG A 50 -22.60 25.84 7.95
N GLU A 51 -21.91 24.70 8.05
CA GLU A 51 -22.02 23.77 9.19
C GLU A 51 -21.45 24.38 10.47
N HIS A 52 -20.35 25.12 10.39
CA HIS A 52 -19.71 25.75 11.55
C HIS A 52 -20.43 27.02 12.02
N GLU A 53 -21.13 27.76 11.15
CA GLU A 53 -22.01 28.86 11.56
C GLU A 53 -23.25 28.34 12.31
N GLU A 54 -23.81 27.20 11.91
CA GLU A 54 -24.91 26.53 12.63
C GLU A 54 -24.43 25.96 13.99
N GLU A 55 -23.25 25.34 14.05
CA GLU A 55 -22.63 24.87 15.30
C GLU A 55 -22.25 26.02 16.24
N ILE A 56 -21.71 27.14 15.73
CA ILE A 56 -21.36 28.31 16.54
C ILE A 56 -22.61 29.01 17.09
N LEU A 57 -23.72 29.01 16.35
CA LEU A 57 -25.00 29.53 16.83
C LEU A 57 -25.56 28.67 17.96
N THR A 58 -25.57 27.35 17.79
CA THR A 58 -26.01 26.40 18.84
C THR A 58 -25.10 26.42 20.07
N LEU A 59 -23.77 26.46 19.89
CA LEU A 59 -22.80 26.60 20.99
C LEU A 59 -22.89 27.95 21.70
N LYS A 60 -23.26 29.03 20.99
CA LYS A 60 -23.49 30.33 21.63
C LYS A 60 -24.74 30.33 22.49
N GLU A 61 -25.83 29.71 22.02
CA GLU A 61 -27.05 29.54 22.80
C GLU A 61 -26.80 28.67 24.04
N GLU A 62 -26.02 27.59 23.92
CA GLU A 62 -25.62 26.76 25.07
C GLU A 62 -24.70 27.50 26.05
N VAL A 63 -23.77 28.32 25.58
CA VAL A 63 -22.88 29.12 26.46
C VAL A 63 -23.66 30.22 27.19
N GLU A 64 -24.63 30.87 26.55
CA GLU A 64 -25.52 31.81 27.24
C GLU A 64 -26.37 31.09 28.29
N HIS A 65 -26.90 29.90 27.98
CA HIS A 65 -27.65 29.09 28.94
C HIS A 65 -26.79 28.68 30.15
N LEU A 66 -25.57 28.21 29.92
CA LEU A 66 -24.63 27.83 30.97
C LEU A 66 -24.12 29.04 31.78
N GLN A 67 -24.02 30.23 31.19
CA GLN A 67 -23.67 31.45 31.91
C GLN A 67 -24.78 31.92 32.85
N ILE A 68 -26.04 31.79 32.42
CA ILE A 68 -27.21 32.07 33.27
C ILE A 68 -27.25 31.08 34.45
N GLU A 69 -27.03 29.80 34.17
CA GLU A 69 -26.98 28.74 35.19
C GLU A 69 -25.80 28.92 36.16
N LEU A 70 -24.66 29.42 35.68
CA LEU A 70 -23.48 29.76 36.51
C LEU A 70 -23.68 31.02 37.36
N GLU A 71 -24.46 32.00 36.89
CA GLU A 71 -24.83 33.19 37.67
C GLU A 71 -25.83 32.86 38.77
N GLU A 72 -26.74 31.92 38.52
CA GLU A 72 -27.63 31.36 39.55
C GLU A 72 -26.83 30.59 40.63
N LEU A 73 -25.82 29.81 40.23
CA LEU A 73 -24.96 29.06 41.17
C LEU A 73 -23.97 29.94 41.95
N LYS A 74 -23.52 31.07 41.38
CA LYS A 74 -22.65 32.04 42.08
C LYS A 74 -23.37 32.80 43.19
N HIS A 75 -24.70 32.85 43.17
CA HIS A 75 -25.47 33.49 44.23
C HIS A 75 -25.57 32.67 45.52
N GLU A 76 -25.14 31.39 45.51
CA GLU A 76 -25.26 30.48 46.66
C GLU A 76 -23.93 30.02 47.31
N GLY A 77 -22.74 30.43 46.82
CA GLY A 77 -21.48 29.89 47.34
C GLY A 77 -20.31 30.86 47.36
N ASP A 78 -20.19 31.64 48.42
CA ASP A 78 -19.01 32.48 48.71
C ASP A 78 -18.04 31.75 49.64
N VAL A 79 -16.88 31.28 49.13
CA VAL A 79 -15.67 31.07 49.96
C VAL A 79 -14.39 31.37 49.16
N SER A 80 -13.62 32.29 49.74
CA SER A 80 -12.33 32.86 49.33
C SER A 80 -11.13 31.89 49.32
N VAL A 81 -10.25 32.01 48.31
CA VAL A 81 -8.86 31.53 48.39
C VAL A 81 -7.88 32.61 47.89
N LYS A 82 -6.98 33.03 48.79
CA LYS A 82 -5.88 33.97 48.56
C LYS A 82 -4.72 33.33 47.77
N LYS A 83 -4.24 34.02 46.75
CA LYS A 83 -2.94 33.77 46.10
C LYS A 83 -1.79 34.33 46.95
N THR A 84 -0.74 33.54 47.15
CA THR A 84 0.59 34.03 47.55
C THR A 84 1.61 33.64 46.49
N ASN A 85 2.40 34.62 46.05
CA ASN A 85 3.52 34.45 45.13
C ASN A 85 4.79 34.15 45.94
N THR A 86 5.60 33.19 45.50
CA THR A 86 7.03 33.18 45.85
C THR A 86 7.83 32.60 44.69
N THR A 87 8.81 33.37 44.26
CA THR A 87 9.74 33.07 43.17
C THR A 87 10.98 32.42 43.77
N GLU A 88 11.32 31.19 43.40
CA GLU A 88 12.63 30.62 43.72
C GLU A 88 13.27 29.88 42.55
N LYS A 89 14.59 30.04 42.48
CA LYS A 89 15.52 29.60 41.44
C LYS A 89 15.52 28.07 41.27
N ARG A 90 15.29 27.63 40.03
CA ARG A 90 15.43 26.24 39.59
C ARG A 90 16.91 25.87 39.45
N ILE A 91 17.43 25.10 40.40
CA ILE A 91 18.57 24.22 40.17
C ILE A 91 18.05 23.02 39.36
N ASP A 92 18.76 22.64 38.30
CA ASP A 92 18.36 21.58 37.37
C ASP A 92 18.51 20.18 38.00
N LEU A 93 17.48 19.77 38.74
CA LEU A 93 17.34 18.45 39.37
C LEU A 93 17.01 17.33 38.36
N THR A 94 16.72 17.65 37.09
CA THR A 94 16.26 16.65 36.10
C THR A 94 17.36 15.71 35.60
N LYS A 95 18.63 16.12 35.66
CA LYS A 95 19.76 15.28 35.24
C LYS A 95 20.20 14.24 36.27
N ILE A 96 19.93 14.46 37.55
CA ILE A 96 20.31 13.52 38.62
C ILE A 96 19.27 12.38 38.72
N ASP A 97 17.99 12.68 38.47
CA ASP A 97 16.88 11.72 38.54
C ASP A 97 16.87 10.74 37.34
N GLY A 98 17.28 11.19 36.16
CA GLY A 98 17.44 10.32 34.98
C GLY A 98 18.49 9.23 35.15
N LEU A 99 19.65 9.57 35.72
CA LEU A 99 20.73 8.62 36.01
C LEU A 99 20.37 7.61 37.12
N ALA A 100 19.59 8.03 38.12
CA ALA A 100 19.14 7.16 39.20
C ALA A 100 18.03 6.19 38.76
N THR A 101 17.14 6.64 37.88
CA THR A 101 16.06 5.80 37.35
C THR A 101 16.54 4.77 36.33
N ASP A 102 17.51 5.11 35.47
CA ASP A 102 18.15 4.11 34.57
C ASP A 102 18.80 2.97 35.36
N HIS A 103 19.39 3.27 36.53
CA HIS A 103 20.00 2.27 37.41
C HIS A 103 18.99 1.33 38.07
N ILE A 104 17.75 1.76 38.33
CA ILE A 104 16.69 0.89 38.89
C ILE A 104 16.17 -0.07 37.82
N GLU A 105 15.90 0.42 36.62
CA GLU A 105 15.41 -0.43 35.54
C GLU A 105 16.46 -1.46 35.10
N ASP A 106 17.75 -1.10 35.10
CA ASP A 106 18.83 -2.06 34.89
C ASP A 106 18.82 -3.16 35.96
N GLN A 107 18.60 -2.84 37.24
CA GLN A 107 18.48 -3.86 38.31
C GLN A 107 17.26 -4.75 38.12
N ARG A 108 16.11 -4.18 37.74
CA ARG A 108 14.89 -4.94 37.46
C ARG A 108 15.09 -5.89 36.28
N ARG A 109 15.73 -5.41 35.22
CA ARG A 109 16.10 -6.21 34.04
C ARG A 109 17.01 -7.39 34.42
N GLU A 110 18.04 -7.15 35.23
CA GLU A 110 18.92 -8.24 35.71
C GLU A 110 18.16 -9.25 36.58
N LYS A 111 17.16 -8.82 37.36
CA LYS A 111 16.33 -9.74 38.14
C LYS A 111 15.44 -10.63 37.27
N VAL A 112 14.90 -10.09 36.18
CA VAL A 112 14.17 -10.91 35.19
C VAL A 112 15.12 -11.90 34.50
N LYS A 113 16.36 -11.48 34.20
CA LYS A 113 17.39 -12.38 33.68
C LYS A 113 17.77 -13.48 34.68
N ASP A 114 17.89 -13.17 35.98
CA ASP A 114 18.09 -14.16 37.04
C ASP A 114 16.96 -15.21 37.05
N ALA A 115 15.71 -14.77 36.88
CA ALA A 115 14.54 -15.65 36.78
C ALA A 115 14.60 -16.56 35.53
N MET A 116 14.99 -16.01 34.38
CA MET A 116 15.21 -16.80 33.15
C MET A 116 16.29 -17.86 33.36
N VAL A 117 17.43 -17.50 33.97
CA VAL A 117 18.50 -18.47 34.27
C VAL A 117 17.99 -19.57 35.19
N HIS A 118 17.20 -19.24 36.22
CA HIS A 118 16.60 -20.22 37.13
C HIS A 118 15.64 -21.18 36.40
N ALA A 119 14.74 -20.64 35.59
CA ALA A 119 13.78 -21.42 34.81
C ALA A 119 14.51 -22.33 33.80
N TRP A 120 15.42 -21.77 33.00
CA TRP A 120 16.19 -22.49 31.98
C TRP A 120 17.07 -23.57 32.57
N THR A 121 17.82 -23.27 33.64
CA THR A 121 18.69 -24.27 34.29
C THR A 121 17.87 -25.44 34.85
N SER A 122 16.66 -25.17 35.33
CA SER A 122 15.75 -26.22 35.79
C SER A 122 15.23 -27.07 34.63
N TYR A 123 14.86 -26.43 33.50
CA TYR A 123 14.48 -27.13 32.28
C TYR A 123 15.62 -28.01 31.74
N GLU A 124 16.84 -27.47 31.60
CA GLU A 124 18.03 -28.22 31.19
C GLU A 124 18.28 -29.45 32.08
N LYS A 125 18.01 -29.32 33.38
CA LYS A 125 18.28 -30.40 34.34
C LYS A 125 17.25 -31.52 34.32
N TYR A 126 15.97 -31.20 34.12
CA TYR A 126 14.87 -32.13 34.39
C TYR A 126 14.01 -32.46 33.16
N ALA A 127 14.09 -31.67 32.09
CA ALA A 127 13.21 -31.77 30.93
C ALA A 127 13.92 -31.47 29.59
N TRP A 128 15.26 -31.60 29.53
CA TRP A 128 16.03 -31.28 28.32
C TRP A 128 15.53 -32.04 27.08
N GLY A 129 15.08 -31.29 26.06
CA GLY A 129 14.56 -31.84 24.81
C GLY A 129 13.09 -32.29 24.87
N HIS A 130 12.44 -32.25 26.04
CA HIS A 130 11.00 -32.38 26.17
C HIS A 130 10.30 -31.06 25.88
N ASP A 131 9.00 -31.11 25.61
CA ASP A 131 8.26 -29.88 25.30
C ASP A 131 8.17 -28.93 26.49
N GLU A 132 7.87 -29.45 27.68
CA GLU A 132 7.64 -28.64 28.88
C GLU A 132 8.21 -29.30 30.13
N LEU A 133 8.44 -28.48 31.15
CA LEU A 133 8.89 -28.92 32.46
C LEU A 133 7.70 -29.05 33.41
N GLN A 134 7.70 -30.11 34.21
CA GLN A 134 6.88 -30.25 35.41
C GLN A 134 7.74 -30.04 36.66
N PRO A 135 7.80 -28.83 37.24
CA PRO A 135 8.80 -28.47 38.25
C PRO A 135 8.70 -29.26 39.55
N GLN A 136 7.49 -29.53 40.05
CA GLN A 136 7.31 -30.25 41.32
C GLN A 136 7.67 -31.72 41.19
N SER A 137 7.32 -32.36 40.07
CA SER A 137 7.70 -33.75 39.79
C SER A 137 9.13 -33.88 39.25
N LYS A 138 9.78 -32.76 38.87
CA LYS A 138 11.14 -32.72 38.31
C LYS A 138 11.26 -33.62 37.08
N ASN A 139 10.28 -33.55 36.17
CA ASN A 139 10.20 -34.38 34.97
C ASN A 139 9.78 -33.56 33.73
N GLY A 140 10.09 -34.04 32.53
CA GLY A 140 9.60 -33.50 31.27
C GLY A 140 8.23 -34.07 30.87
N VAL A 141 7.46 -33.30 30.10
CA VAL A 141 6.20 -33.71 29.47
C VAL A 141 6.16 -33.19 28.03
N ASP A 142 5.61 -34.01 27.13
CA ASP A 142 5.58 -33.76 25.70
C ASP A 142 4.17 -33.37 25.23
N SER A 143 3.70 -32.21 25.70
CA SER A 143 2.37 -31.66 25.41
C SER A 143 2.16 -31.33 23.92
N PHE A 144 3.24 -31.19 23.16
CA PHE A 144 3.25 -30.81 21.75
C PHE A 144 3.87 -31.89 20.84
N GLY A 145 3.92 -33.15 21.31
CA GLY A 145 4.40 -34.29 20.53
C GLY A 145 5.92 -34.52 20.58
N GLY A 146 6.62 -33.87 21.51
CA GLY A 146 8.05 -34.03 21.74
C GLY A 146 8.88 -33.31 20.68
N LEU A 147 8.52 -32.06 20.40
CA LEU A 147 9.19 -31.13 19.49
C LEU A 147 10.24 -30.26 20.20
N GLY A 148 10.32 -30.33 21.53
CA GLY A 148 11.19 -29.50 22.34
C GLY A 148 10.69 -28.06 22.43
N ALA A 149 9.37 -27.85 22.56
CA ALA A 149 8.72 -26.54 22.57
C ALA A 149 9.45 -25.50 23.44
N THR A 150 9.66 -25.77 24.74
CA THR A 150 10.37 -24.85 25.65
C THR A 150 11.79 -24.51 25.19
N LEU A 151 12.51 -25.47 24.60
CA LEU A 151 13.87 -25.23 24.09
C LEU A 151 13.83 -24.27 22.90
N ILE A 152 12.94 -24.51 21.94
CA ILE A 152 12.82 -23.70 20.72
C ILE A 152 12.27 -22.31 21.06
N ASP A 153 11.21 -22.25 21.86
CA ASP A 153 10.56 -21.01 22.30
C ASP A 153 11.50 -20.10 23.09
N SER A 154 12.50 -20.67 23.76
CA SER A 154 13.46 -19.89 24.56
C SER A 154 14.67 -19.39 23.76
N LEU A 155 14.90 -19.86 22.52
CA LEU A 155 16.12 -19.55 21.75
C LEU A 155 16.37 -18.05 21.62
N ASP A 156 15.34 -17.30 21.22
CA ASP A 156 15.44 -15.86 21.06
C ASP A 156 15.52 -15.12 22.40
N THR A 157 14.82 -15.57 23.44
CA THR A 157 14.95 -15.03 24.81
C THR A 157 16.39 -15.17 25.31
N LEU A 158 16.98 -16.36 25.19
CA LEU A 158 18.37 -16.62 25.57
C LEU A 158 19.32 -15.68 24.83
N TYR A 159 19.11 -15.50 23.53
CA TYR A 159 19.92 -14.59 22.71
C TYR A 159 19.76 -13.12 23.13
N ILE A 160 18.52 -12.64 23.30
CA ILE A 160 18.21 -11.25 23.69
C ILE A 160 18.80 -10.92 25.07
N MET A 161 18.78 -11.87 26.00
CA MET A 161 19.34 -11.70 27.35
C MET A 161 20.87 -11.88 27.42
N GLY A 162 21.54 -12.21 26.31
CA GLY A 162 22.99 -12.45 26.25
C GLY A 162 23.41 -13.68 27.05
N LEU A 163 22.61 -14.76 26.99
CA LEU A 163 22.89 -16.07 27.58
C LEU A 163 23.53 -16.98 26.52
N ASP A 164 24.70 -16.57 26.03
CA ASP A 164 25.35 -17.15 24.85
C ASP A 164 25.66 -18.65 25.01
N GLU A 165 26.12 -19.09 26.19
CA GLU A 165 26.46 -20.49 26.44
C GLU A 165 25.22 -21.41 26.39
N GLN A 166 24.12 -20.95 26.99
CA GLN A 166 22.83 -21.63 26.98
C GLN A 166 22.28 -21.70 25.55
N PHE A 167 22.34 -20.59 24.82
CA PHE A 167 21.93 -20.51 23.42
C PHE A 167 22.72 -21.48 22.53
N GLN A 168 24.05 -21.56 22.67
CA GLN A 168 24.86 -22.50 21.88
C GLN A 168 24.50 -23.96 22.17
N ARG A 169 24.26 -24.35 23.43
CA ARG A 169 23.80 -25.71 23.74
C ARG A 169 22.43 -26.02 23.15
N ALA A 170 21.49 -25.08 23.23
CA ALA A 170 20.17 -25.23 22.61
C ALA A 170 20.28 -25.36 21.08
N LYS A 171 21.12 -24.55 20.44
CA LYS A 171 21.42 -24.65 19.01
C LYS A 171 22.02 -26.01 18.64
N GLU A 172 22.97 -26.52 19.42
CA GLU A 172 23.55 -27.85 19.18
C GLU A 172 22.50 -28.96 19.26
N TRP A 173 21.53 -28.85 20.17
CA TRP A 173 20.40 -29.77 20.24
C TRP A 173 19.48 -29.64 19.01
N VAL A 174 19.16 -28.41 18.57
CA VAL A 174 18.37 -28.17 17.35
C VAL A 174 19.05 -28.78 16.12
N ALA A 175 20.37 -28.61 16.00
CA ALA A 175 21.14 -29.13 14.87
C ALA A 175 21.16 -30.68 14.85
N ASN A 176 21.36 -31.31 16.01
CA ASN A 176 21.71 -32.72 16.08
C ASN A 176 20.58 -33.65 16.55
N SER A 177 19.57 -33.12 17.25
CA SER A 177 18.57 -33.92 17.97
C SER A 177 17.12 -33.63 17.57
N LEU A 178 16.82 -32.42 17.06
CA LEU A 178 15.46 -32.06 16.65
C LEU A 178 15.02 -32.84 15.41
N ASP A 179 13.97 -33.64 15.55
CA ASP A 179 13.37 -34.49 14.51
C ASP A 179 11.84 -34.33 14.45
N PHE A 180 11.33 -33.94 13.29
CA PHE A 180 9.91 -33.72 13.02
C PHE A 180 9.18 -34.97 12.51
N ASN A 181 9.86 -36.11 12.35
CA ASN A 181 9.23 -37.37 11.93
C ASN A 181 8.47 -38.06 13.09
N LYS A 182 7.50 -37.36 13.66
CA LYS A 182 6.67 -37.81 14.78
C LYS A 182 5.28 -38.21 14.30
N ASN A 183 4.82 -39.41 14.64
CA ASN A 183 3.42 -39.79 14.42
C ASN A 183 2.54 -39.15 15.51
N TYR A 184 2.31 -37.85 15.36
CA TYR A 184 1.58 -37.01 16.28
C TYR A 184 0.70 -36.04 15.47
N ASP A 185 -0.53 -35.84 15.94
CA ASP A 185 -1.44 -34.85 15.37
C ASP A 185 -1.14 -33.49 16.01
N ALA A 186 -0.29 -32.72 15.34
CA ALA A 186 0.14 -31.41 15.79
C ALA A 186 -0.93 -30.36 15.48
N SER A 187 -1.15 -29.44 16.42
CA SER A 187 -1.87 -28.20 16.14
C SER A 187 -1.05 -27.36 15.16
N VAL A 188 -1.64 -27.00 14.02
CA VAL A 188 -0.99 -26.20 12.97
C VAL A 188 -0.65 -24.81 13.51
N PHE A 189 -1.59 -24.22 14.26
CA PHE A 189 -1.44 -22.94 14.92
C PHE A 189 -0.29 -22.94 15.93
N GLU A 190 -0.35 -23.83 16.92
CA GLU A 190 0.66 -23.89 18.00
C GLU A 190 2.06 -24.19 17.45
N THR A 191 2.15 -25.10 16.47
CA THR A 191 3.43 -25.42 15.83
C THR A 191 3.96 -24.25 15.02
N THR A 192 3.09 -23.47 14.39
CA THR A 192 3.50 -22.28 13.62
C THR A 192 4.02 -21.19 14.54
N ILE A 193 3.24 -20.76 15.52
CA ILE A 193 3.61 -19.61 16.35
C ILE A 193 4.82 -19.92 17.25
N ARG A 194 4.94 -21.14 17.78
CA ARG A 194 6.04 -21.58 18.67
C ARG A 194 7.26 -22.02 17.88
N VAL A 195 7.12 -23.08 17.08
CA VAL A 195 8.26 -23.75 16.45
C VAL A 195 8.75 -22.99 15.22
N VAL A 196 7.86 -22.64 14.28
CA VAL A 196 8.26 -21.87 13.10
C VAL A 196 8.70 -20.46 13.52
N GLY A 197 7.92 -19.80 14.37
CA GLY A 197 8.22 -18.48 14.93
C GLY A 197 9.56 -18.43 15.65
N GLY A 198 9.78 -19.32 16.63
CA GLY A 198 11.01 -19.38 17.43
C GLY A 198 12.26 -19.67 16.60
N LEU A 199 12.16 -20.59 15.63
CA LEU A 199 13.27 -20.87 14.71
C LEU A 199 13.56 -19.68 13.78
N LEU A 200 12.53 -19.02 13.23
CA LEU A 200 12.71 -17.84 12.39
C LEU A 200 13.32 -16.66 13.17
N SER A 201 12.89 -16.43 14.41
CA SER A 201 13.46 -15.40 15.26
C SER A 201 14.90 -15.70 15.67
N ALA A 202 15.21 -16.96 16.00
CA ALA A 202 16.59 -17.38 16.23
C ALA A 202 17.48 -17.15 15.00
N TYR A 203 16.96 -17.44 13.78
CA TYR A 203 17.65 -17.11 12.53
C TYR A 203 17.85 -15.61 12.33
N ASP A 204 16.79 -14.80 12.46
CA ASP A 204 16.87 -13.34 12.23
C ASP A 204 17.82 -12.63 13.23
N LEU A 205 17.95 -13.16 14.44
CA LEU A 205 18.84 -12.65 15.49
C LEU A 205 20.30 -13.11 15.32
N SER A 206 20.52 -14.41 15.06
CA SER A 206 21.85 -15.02 15.04
C SER A 206 22.50 -15.08 13.65
N GLY A 207 21.69 -15.11 12.59
CA GLY A 207 22.13 -15.34 11.21
C GLY A 207 22.55 -16.79 10.92
N ASP A 208 22.17 -17.76 11.76
CA ASP A 208 22.57 -19.16 11.60
C ASP A 208 21.55 -19.97 10.79
N ASP A 209 21.97 -20.46 9.63
CA ASP A 209 21.12 -21.15 8.66
C ASP A 209 20.46 -22.43 9.20
N VAL A 210 21.00 -23.05 10.27
CA VAL A 210 20.40 -24.26 10.86
C VAL A 210 18.95 -24.04 11.28
N PHE A 211 18.64 -22.85 11.81
CA PHE A 211 17.29 -22.53 12.25
C PHE A 211 16.36 -22.31 11.06
N LEU A 212 16.83 -21.66 9.99
CA LEU A 212 16.05 -21.46 8.77
C LEU A 212 15.74 -22.78 8.07
N GLU A 213 16.72 -23.69 8.01
CA GLU A 213 16.52 -25.04 7.45
C GLU A 213 15.48 -25.83 8.23
N LYS A 214 15.53 -25.80 9.56
CA LYS A 214 14.54 -26.46 10.43
C LYS A 214 13.16 -25.81 10.33
N ALA A 215 13.09 -24.48 10.28
CA ALA A 215 11.82 -23.75 10.10
C ALA A 215 11.14 -24.14 8.78
N LYS A 216 11.94 -24.29 7.72
CA LYS A 216 11.46 -24.74 6.40
C LYS A 216 10.93 -26.17 6.44
N ASP A 217 11.64 -27.11 7.07
CA ASP A 217 11.22 -28.52 7.18
C ASP A 217 9.86 -28.65 7.88
N ILE A 218 9.71 -28.05 9.06
CA ILE A 218 8.43 -28.11 9.78
C ILE A 218 7.30 -27.40 9.01
N ALA A 219 7.56 -26.23 8.41
CA ALA A 219 6.56 -25.52 7.63
C ALA A 219 6.10 -26.34 6.40
N ASP A 220 7.02 -27.02 5.72
CA ASP A 220 6.69 -27.90 4.59
C ASP A 220 5.77 -29.07 5.00
N ARG A 221 5.93 -29.58 6.24
CA ARG A 221 5.06 -30.63 6.80
C ARG A 221 3.67 -30.13 7.17
N LEU A 222 3.53 -28.85 7.51
CA LEU A 222 2.23 -28.24 7.85
C LEU A 222 1.40 -27.90 6.61
N LEU A 223 2.02 -27.63 5.46
CA LEU A 223 1.35 -27.20 4.21
C LEU A 223 0.10 -28.00 3.79
N PRO A 224 0.02 -29.34 3.99
CA PRO A 224 -1.18 -30.08 3.66
C PRO A 224 -2.44 -29.65 4.43
N ALA A 225 -2.32 -28.95 5.56
CA ALA A 225 -3.46 -28.44 6.32
C ALA A 225 -4.34 -27.48 5.50
N TRP A 226 -3.74 -26.72 4.58
CA TRP A 226 -4.44 -25.81 3.65
C TRP A 226 -5.06 -26.52 2.44
N ASN A 227 -5.00 -27.85 2.33
CA ASN A 227 -5.60 -28.60 1.23
C ASN A 227 -7.12 -28.78 1.43
N THR A 228 -7.81 -27.67 1.61
CA THR A 228 -9.27 -27.59 1.74
C THR A 228 -9.86 -26.87 0.52
N PRO A 229 -11.15 -27.08 0.18
CA PRO A 229 -11.76 -26.41 -0.97
C PRO A 229 -11.73 -24.88 -0.93
N SER A 230 -11.79 -24.29 0.27
CA SER A 230 -11.69 -22.83 0.43
C SER A 230 -10.25 -22.33 0.57
N GLY A 231 -9.33 -23.18 1.01
CA GLY A 231 -7.98 -22.81 1.41
C GLY A 231 -7.85 -22.29 2.84
N ILE A 232 -8.92 -22.32 3.65
CA ILE A 232 -8.84 -22.19 5.11
C ILE A 232 -8.27 -23.50 5.68
N PRO A 233 -7.20 -23.48 6.49
CA PRO A 233 -6.56 -24.69 6.96
C PRO A 233 -7.42 -25.46 7.98
N TYR A 234 -7.21 -26.76 8.04
CA TYR A 234 -7.60 -27.55 9.20
C TYR A 234 -6.66 -27.25 10.39
N ASN A 235 -7.16 -27.31 11.62
CA ASN A 235 -6.38 -26.91 12.80
C ASN A 235 -5.38 -27.98 13.27
N PHE A 236 -5.54 -29.25 12.91
CA PHE A 236 -4.63 -30.33 13.27
C PHE A 236 -4.08 -31.06 12.04
N ILE A 237 -2.83 -31.50 12.10
CA ILE A 237 -2.18 -32.29 11.06
C ILE A 237 -1.21 -33.31 11.64
N ASN A 238 -1.24 -34.53 11.09
CA ASN A 238 -0.23 -35.53 11.42
C ASN A 238 1.12 -35.22 10.74
N LEU A 239 2.20 -35.03 11.51
CA LEU A 239 3.51 -34.60 10.98
C LEU A 239 4.22 -35.63 10.08
N VAL A 240 3.84 -36.91 10.16
CA VAL A 240 4.40 -37.98 9.32
C VAL A 240 3.48 -38.28 8.13
N HIS A 241 2.17 -38.37 8.37
CA HIS A 241 1.22 -38.80 7.36
C HIS A 241 0.62 -37.66 6.53
N GLY A 242 0.69 -36.42 7.01
CA GLY A 242 0.10 -35.25 6.35
C GLY A 242 -1.43 -35.24 6.35
N ASN A 243 -2.07 -36.12 7.12
CA ASN A 243 -3.52 -36.17 7.25
C ASN A 243 -3.98 -35.05 8.19
N ALA A 244 -4.69 -34.07 7.66
CA ALA A 244 -5.19 -32.93 8.41
C ALA A 244 -6.69 -33.04 8.73
N HIS A 245 -7.09 -32.53 9.89
CA HIS A 245 -8.47 -32.58 10.38
C HIS A 245 -8.74 -31.48 11.43
N ASN A 246 -10.03 -31.25 11.73
CA ASN A 246 -10.45 -30.39 12.83
C ASN A 246 -10.87 -31.22 14.05
N PRO A 247 -10.80 -30.67 15.28
CA PRO A 247 -11.28 -31.37 16.47
C PRO A 247 -12.75 -31.75 16.35
N GLY A 248 -13.12 -32.94 16.82
CA GLY A 248 -14.50 -33.44 16.67
C GLY A 248 -15.56 -32.55 17.31
N TRP A 249 -15.22 -31.78 18.35
CA TRP A 249 -16.13 -30.87 19.06
C TRP A 249 -16.45 -29.57 18.29
N THR A 250 -15.68 -29.21 17.26
CA THR A 250 -15.99 -28.04 16.42
C THR A 250 -17.06 -28.32 15.37
N GLY A 251 -17.54 -29.57 15.27
CA GLY A 251 -18.47 -29.98 14.22
C GLY A 251 -17.87 -29.93 12.80
N GLY A 252 -16.55 -29.89 12.70
CA GLY A 252 -15.81 -29.82 11.44
C GLY A 252 -15.37 -28.41 11.03
N ASP A 253 -15.77 -27.37 11.77
CA ASP A 253 -15.29 -26.01 11.53
C ASP A 253 -13.86 -25.79 12.06
N SER A 254 -13.12 -24.89 11.43
CA SER A 254 -11.80 -24.43 11.87
C SER A 254 -11.95 -23.23 12.81
N ILE A 255 -11.01 -23.08 13.75
CA ILE A 255 -10.94 -21.97 14.69
C ILE A 255 -10.37 -20.71 14.00
N LEU A 256 -10.97 -19.55 14.27
CA LEU A 256 -10.61 -18.26 13.68
C LEU A 256 -9.18 -17.84 14.02
N ALA A 257 -8.81 -17.82 15.30
CA ALA A 257 -7.45 -17.49 15.71
C ALA A 257 -6.45 -18.48 15.09
N ASP A 258 -6.68 -19.78 15.20
CA ASP A 258 -5.78 -20.79 14.67
C ASP A 258 -5.48 -20.61 13.16
N SER A 259 -6.52 -20.41 12.34
CA SER A 259 -6.37 -20.22 10.89
C SER A 259 -5.96 -18.79 10.50
N GLY A 260 -6.14 -17.83 11.39
CA GLY A 260 -5.96 -16.40 11.19
C GLY A 260 -4.65 -15.83 11.71
N THR A 261 -3.79 -16.69 12.29
CA THR A 261 -2.59 -16.30 13.04
C THR A 261 -1.38 -17.15 12.62
N GLU A 262 -1.18 -17.31 11.32
CA GLU A 262 -0.07 -18.06 10.70
C GLU A 262 0.69 -17.21 9.67
N GLN A 263 0.20 -15.98 9.44
CA GLN A 263 0.60 -15.14 8.32
C GLN A 263 2.02 -14.59 8.51
N LEU A 264 2.37 -14.11 9.71
CA LEU A 264 3.67 -13.49 9.95
C LEU A 264 4.82 -14.45 9.67
N GLU A 265 4.72 -15.67 10.17
CA GLU A 265 5.73 -16.72 10.08
C GLU A 265 5.91 -17.16 8.64
N PHE A 266 4.82 -17.49 7.95
CA PHE A 266 4.87 -17.98 6.57
C PHE A 266 5.29 -16.87 5.60
N ILE A 267 4.88 -15.61 5.82
CA ILE A 267 5.37 -14.46 5.04
C ILE A 267 6.87 -14.26 5.29
N ALA A 268 7.32 -14.28 6.54
CA ALA A 268 8.73 -14.16 6.87
C ALA A 268 9.56 -15.30 6.24
N LEU A 269 9.06 -16.53 6.28
CA LEU A 269 9.70 -17.69 5.68
C LEU A 269 9.85 -17.52 4.15
N THR A 270 8.83 -17.05 3.45
CA THR A 270 8.95 -16.67 2.02
C THR A 270 10.00 -15.57 1.83
N GLN A 271 10.03 -14.54 2.67
CA GLN A 271 11.03 -13.46 2.56
C GLN A 271 12.47 -13.94 2.78
N ARG A 272 12.69 -14.96 3.61
CA ARG A 272 14.03 -15.51 3.90
C ARG A 272 14.47 -16.56 2.89
N THR A 273 13.55 -17.40 2.42
CA THR A 273 13.84 -18.53 1.52
C THR A 273 13.69 -18.19 0.04
N GLY A 274 12.88 -17.18 -0.30
CA GLY A 274 12.47 -16.88 -1.67
C GLY A 274 11.40 -17.80 -2.24
N ASP A 275 10.87 -18.77 -1.47
CA ASP A 275 9.81 -19.68 -1.91
C ASP A 275 8.43 -19.05 -1.68
N PRO A 276 7.68 -18.68 -2.73
CA PRO A 276 6.43 -17.94 -2.60
C PRO A 276 5.27 -18.78 -2.05
N LYS A 277 5.41 -20.12 -1.98
CA LYS A 277 4.29 -21.00 -1.59
C LYS A 277 3.77 -20.70 -0.18
N TYR A 278 4.65 -20.35 0.76
CA TYR A 278 4.28 -20.11 2.15
C TYR A 278 3.38 -18.87 2.26
N GLN A 279 3.85 -17.73 1.76
CA GLN A 279 3.09 -16.49 1.70
C GLN A 279 1.75 -16.67 0.95
N GLN A 280 1.76 -17.32 -0.22
CA GLN A 280 0.53 -17.50 -1.02
C GLN A 280 -0.57 -18.27 -0.26
N LYS A 281 -0.20 -19.26 0.57
CA LYS A 281 -1.15 -20.04 1.34
C LYS A 281 -1.86 -19.21 2.42
N VAL A 282 -1.07 -18.51 3.24
CA VAL A 282 -1.61 -17.74 4.37
C VAL A 282 -2.29 -16.45 3.94
N GLU A 283 -1.86 -15.84 2.83
CA GLU A 283 -2.54 -14.68 2.25
C GLU A 283 -3.90 -15.04 1.63
N ASN A 284 -4.04 -16.24 1.07
CA ASN A 284 -5.33 -16.72 0.57
C ASN A 284 -6.39 -16.81 1.67
N VAL A 285 -6.00 -17.15 2.90
CA VAL A 285 -6.92 -17.17 4.06
C VAL A 285 -7.56 -15.80 4.28
N ILE A 286 -6.75 -14.74 4.29
CA ILE A 286 -7.24 -13.36 4.44
C ILE A 286 -8.16 -12.97 3.28
N LEU A 287 -7.81 -13.35 2.05
CA LEU A 287 -8.66 -13.10 0.87
C LEU A 287 -10.01 -13.83 0.95
N VAL A 288 -10.06 -15.02 1.52
CA VAL A 288 -11.30 -15.79 1.71
C VAL A 288 -12.16 -15.13 2.78
N LEU A 289 -11.59 -14.82 3.95
CA LEU A 289 -12.31 -14.17 5.05
C LEU A 289 -12.87 -12.81 4.64
N ASN A 290 -12.13 -12.05 3.83
CA ASN A 290 -12.57 -10.76 3.32
C ASN A 290 -13.89 -10.84 2.50
N LYS A 291 -14.15 -11.97 1.80
CA LYS A 291 -15.36 -12.11 0.96
C LYS A 291 -16.64 -12.01 1.76
N THR A 292 -16.61 -12.43 3.02
CA THR A 292 -17.76 -12.40 3.94
C THR A 292 -17.45 -11.58 5.18
N PHE A 293 -16.49 -10.65 5.10
CA PHE A 293 -16.10 -9.85 6.24
C PHE A 293 -17.24 -8.89 6.63
N PRO A 294 -17.70 -8.94 7.89
CA PRO A 294 -18.89 -8.21 8.29
C PRO A 294 -18.60 -6.71 8.38
N ALA A 295 -19.66 -5.90 8.24
CA ALA A 295 -19.54 -4.45 8.26
C ALA A 295 -19.07 -3.89 9.62
N ASP A 296 -19.29 -4.62 10.71
CA ASP A 296 -18.77 -4.32 12.05
C ASP A 296 -17.36 -4.92 12.28
N GLY A 297 -16.83 -5.70 11.34
CA GLY A 297 -15.50 -6.29 11.40
C GLY A 297 -15.32 -7.37 12.47
N LEU A 298 -16.41 -7.85 13.08
CA LEU A 298 -16.38 -8.84 14.15
C LEU A 298 -16.71 -10.24 13.63
N LEU A 299 -15.73 -11.14 13.64
CA LEU A 299 -15.91 -12.52 13.16
C LEU A 299 -16.20 -13.48 14.33
N PRO A 300 -17.14 -14.42 14.16
CA PRO A 300 -17.31 -15.54 15.08
C PRO A 300 -16.08 -16.46 15.08
N ILE A 301 -15.84 -17.15 16.21
CA ILE A 301 -14.67 -18.02 16.43
C ILE A 301 -14.59 -19.26 15.50
N TYR A 302 -15.66 -19.60 14.78
CA TYR A 302 -15.67 -20.74 13.86
C TYR A 302 -15.82 -20.34 12.40
N ILE A 303 -14.97 -20.93 11.55
CA ILE A 303 -14.95 -20.77 10.10
C ILE A 303 -15.08 -22.15 9.44
N ASN A 304 -15.96 -22.26 8.46
CA ASN A 304 -16.10 -23.51 7.72
C ASN A 304 -14.97 -23.71 6.69
N PRO A 305 -14.12 -24.74 6.78
CA PRO A 305 -12.96 -24.91 5.89
C PRO A 305 -13.33 -25.29 4.45
N HIS A 306 -14.55 -25.76 4.20
CA HIS A 306 -15.01 -26.07 2.84
C HIS A 306 -15.59 -24.86 2.13
N ARG A 307 -16.37 -24.03 2.84
CA ARG A 307 -17.09 -22.88 2.27
C ARG A 307 -16.34 -21.56 2.42
N GLY A 308 -15.44 -21.45 3.40
CA GLY A 308 -14.76 -20.20 3.75
C GLY A 308 -15.67 -19.16 4.42
N THR A 309 -16.80 -19.61 4.98
CA THR A 309 -17.81 -18.74 5.64
C THR A 309 -17.84 -19.01 7.14
N THR A 310 -18.10 -17.99 7.95
CA THR A 310 -18.22 -18.14 9.40
C THR A 310 -19.49 -18.86 9.82
N SER A 311 -19.43 -19.56 10.94
CA SER A 311 -20.56 -20.23 11.59
C SER A 311 -21.04 -19.43 12.80
N HIS A 312 -22.33 -19.52 13.12
CA HIS A 312 -22.88 -18.86 14.31
C HIS A 312 -22.20 -19.40 15.56
N SER A 313 -21.46 -18.55 16.25
CA SER A 313 -20.69 -18.86 17.46
C SER A 313 -20.36 -17.56 18.20
N THR A 314 -19.66 -17.68 19.32
CA THR A 314 -19.17 -16.53 20.08
C THR A 314 -18.24 -15.66 19.23
N ILE A 315 -18.34 -14.35 19.41
CA ILE A 315 -17.39 -13.35 18.97
C ILE A 315 -16.68 -12.87 20.24
N THR A 316 -15.36 -12.99 20.28
CA THR A 316 -14.54 -12.62 21.43
C THR A 316 -13.18 -12.11 20.98
N PHE A 317 -12.57 -11.27 21.81
CA PHE A 317 -11.14 -10.92 21.76
C PHE A 317 -10.33 -11.76 22.77
N GLY A 318 -10.93 -12.79 23.37
CA GLY A 318 -10.22 -13.83 24.11
C GLY A 318 -10.00 -15.07 23.25
N ALA A 319 -9.99 -16.24 23.91
CA ALA A 319 -9.64 -17.51 23.29
C ALA A 319 -10.38 -17.77 21.96
N MET A 320 -9.66 -18.32 20.98
CA MET A 320 -10.17 -18.72 19.66
C MET A 320 -10.49 -17.55 18.71
N GLY A 321 -10.39 -16.28 19.13
CA GLY A 321 -10.65 -15.11 18.30
C GLY A 321 -9.59 -14.00 18.36
N ASP A 322 -8.95 -13.82 19.50
CA ASP A 322 -7.87 -12.87 19.82
C ASP A 322 -6.90 -12.52 18.66
N SER A 323 -5.96 -13.41 18.39
CA SER A 323 -4.73 -13.18 17.63
C SER A 323 -4.99 -13.00 16.13
N PHE A 324 -6.17 -13.38 15.63
CA PHE A 324 -6.60 -13.00 14.29
C PHE A 324 -6.60 -11.47 14.13
N TYR A 325 -7.17 -10.75 15.09
CA TYR A 325 -7.21 -9.28 15.05
C TYR A 325 -5.81 -8.68 15.21
N GLU A 326 -4.98 -9.31 16.04
CA GLU A 326 -3.57 -8.95 16.22
C GLU A 326 -2.78 -9.04 14.91
N TYR A 327 -2.95 -10.13 14.15
CA TYR A 327 -2.21 -10.39 12.91
C TYR A 327 -2.64 -9.49 11.76
N LEU A 328 -3.92 -9.06 11.71
CA LEU A 328 -4.33 -8.02 10.76
C LEU A 328 -3.47 -6.75 10.90
N LEU A 329 -3.17 -6.33 12.13
CA LEU A 329 -2.30 -5.19 12.37
C LEU A 329 -0.83 -5.54 12.12
N LYS A 330 -0.34 -6.63 12.69
CA LYS A 330 1.09 -6.98 12.68
C LYS A 330 1.59 -7.33 11.27
N VAL A 331 0.77 -7.95 10.41
CA VAL A 331 1.11 -8.19 8.99
C VAL A 331 1.27 -6.87 8.23
N TRP A 332 0.42 -5.87 8.51
CA TRP A 332 0.59 -4.53 7.94
C TRP A 332 1.91 -3.88 8.38
N ILE A 333 2.29 -4.04 9.66
CA ILE A 333 3.57 -3.55 10.20
C ILE A 333 4.76 -4.28 9.56
N GLN A 334 4.71 -5.61 9.48
CA GLN A 334 5.73 -6.47 8.84
C GLN A 334 6.01 -6.03 7.39
N GLY A 335 4.98 -5.55 6.70
CA GLY A 335 5.06 -4.96 5.36
C GLY A 335 5.70 -3.56 5.29
N ASN A 336 6.43 -3.13 6.33
CA ASN A 336 7.09 -1.83 6.52
C ASN A 336 6.14 -0.61 6.55
N LYS A 337 4.90 -0.80 7.00
CA LYS A 337 3.87 0.26 7.07
C LYS A 337 3.75 1.06 5.75
N THR A 338 4.10 0.46 4.60
CA THR A 338 4.45 1.20 3.38
C THR A 338 3.20 1.89 2.83
N ALA A 339 2.99 3.12 3.27
CA ALA A 339 1.91 3.99 2.90
C ALA A 339 2.47 5.24 2.21
N GLU A 340 2.65 5.17 0.89
CA GLU A 340 2.45 6.36 0.06
C GLU A 340 0.94 6.67 -0.06
N VAL A 341 0.20 6.60 1.06
CA VAL A 341 -1.24 6.80 1.13
C VAL A 341 -1.63 7.55 2.41
N LYS A 342 -0.95 8.67 2.70
CA LYS A 342 -1.59 9.76 3.46
C LYS A 342 -2.54 10.60 2.59
N HIS A 343 -2.59 10.37 1.27
CA HIS A 343 -3.33 11.19 0.31
C HIS A 343 -4.55 10.52 -0.36
N TYR A 344 -4.83 9.24 -0.11
CA TYR A 344 -6.00 8.55 -0.70
C TYR A 344 -7.12 8.25 0.33
N ARG A 345 -7.23 9.09 1.37
CA ARG A 345 -8.31 9.00 2.37
C ARG A 345 -9.66 9.56 1.87
N LEU A 346 -9.73 10.19 0.70
CA LEU A 346 -10.98 10.58 0.04
C LEU A 346 -11.25 9.64 -1.15
N ASP A 347 -12.39 8.96 -1.11
CA ASP A 347 -12.95 8.03 -2.11
C ASP A 347 -12.36 6.61 -2.19
N ILE A 348 -12.97 5.73 -1.40
CA ILE A 348 -12.87 4.26 -1.42
C ILE A 348 -13.14 3.69 -2.83
N LEU A 349 -14.03 4.31 -3.61
CA LEU A 349 -14.37 3.85 -4.96
C LEU A 349 -13.29 4.18 -6.00
N VAL A 350 -12.71 5.39 -5.92
CA VAL A 350 -11.63 5.82 -6.83
C VAL A 350 -10.35 5.06 -6.51
N SER A 351 -10.08 4.79 -5.24
CA SER A 351 -8.93 3.98 -4.81
C SER A 351 -9.03 2.54 -5.31
N LYS A 352 -10.22 1.90 -5.23
CA LYS A 352 -10.47 0.58 -5.84
C LYS A 352 -10.29 0.59 -7.35
N LEU A 353 -10.75 1.64 -8.03
CA LEU A 353 -10.66 1.76 -9.49
C LEU A 353 -9.22 2.04 -9.98
N VAL A 354 -8.47 2.89 -9.27
CA VAL A 354 -7.07 3.21 -9.59
C VAL A 354 -6.16 2.02 -9.31
N LEU A 355 -6.42 1.25 -8.24
CA LEU A 355 -5.68 0.02 -7.94
C LEU A 355 -5.94 -1.08 -8.96
N MET A 356 -7.18 -1.25 -9.41
CA MET A 356 -7.52 -2.19 -10.49
C MET A 356 -6.91 -1.81 -11.85
N VAL A 357 -6.59 -0.53 -12.07
CA VAL A 357 -6.11 -0.04 -13.38
C VAL A 357 -4.58 0.06 -13.45
N PHE A 358 -3.86 0.23 -12.33
CA PHE A 358 -2.43 0.61 -12.39
C PHE A 358 -1.41 -0.37 -11.81
N LYS A 359 -1.77 -1.46 -11.12
CA LYS A 359 -0.78 -2.47 -10.70
C LYS A 359 -1.35 -3.89 -10.69
N ASN A 360 -0.65 -4.80 -11.37
CA ASN A 360 -0.85 -6.24 -11.32
C ASN A 360 -0.20 -6.88 -10.07
N ASP A 361 0.04 -6.11 -9.01
CA ASP A 361 0.66 -6.58 -7.77
C ASP A 361 -0.44 -7.00 -6.77
N SER A 362 -0.82 -8.28 -6.79
CA SER A 362 -1.72 -8.88 -5.78
C SER A 362 -1.24 -8.62 -4.35
N GLU A 363 0.06 -8.48 -4.14
CA GLU A 363 0.69 -8.28 -2.83
C GLU A 363 0.48 -6.86 -2.24
N PHE A 364 0.27 -5.83 -3.08
CA PHE A 364 -0.03 -4.49 -2.59
C PHE A 364 -1.46 -4.41 -2.02
N LEU A 365 -2.37 -5.17 -2.62
CA LEU A 365 -3.78 -5.24 -2.22
C LEU A 365 -3.95 -5.89 -0.84
N ILE A 366 -3.19 -6.95 -0.55
CA ILE A 366 -3.33 -7.73 0.70
C ILE A 366 -2.88 -6.91 1.93
N LYS A 367 -1.87 -6.04 1.80
CA LYS A 367 -1.43 -5.17 2.91
C LYS A 367 -2.47 -4.11 3.27
N TYR A 368 -3.03 -3.46 2.24
CA TYR A 368 -4.10 -2.49 2.43
C TYR A 368 -5.32 -3.18 3.06
N LEU A 369 -5.63 -4.38 2.57
CA LEU A 369 -6.73 -5.18 3.07
C LEU A 369 -6.59 -5.52 4.56
N ASN A 370 -5.42 -5.97 5.02
CA ASN A 370 -5.19 -6.29 6.44
C ASN A 370 -5.42 -5.05 7.33
N ARG A 371 -4.91 -3.88 6.94
CA ARG A 371 -5.14 -2.63 7.68
C ARG A 371 -6.61 -2.22 7.66
N GLU A 372 -7.29 -2.30 6.52
CA GLU A 372 -8.73 -1.99 6.39
C GLU A 372 -9.59 -2.91 7.27
N MET A 373 -9.31 -4.21 7.24
CA MET A 373 -9.97 -5.20 8.09
C MET A 373 -9.75 -4.88 9.56
N TRP A 374 -8.50 -4.60 9.96
CA TRP A 374 -8.19 -4.21 11.34
C TRP A 374 -8.93 -2.95 11.77
N GLU A 375 -8.90 -1.87 10.98
CA GLU A 375 -9.59 -0.61 11.34
C GLU A 375 -11.11 -0.79 11.43
N THR A 376 -11.68 -1.68 10.62
CA THR A 376 -13.10 -2.04 10.69
C THR A 376 -13.38 -2.84 11.97
N SER A 377 -12.55 -3.83 12.29
CA SER A 377 -12.64 -4.58 13.55
C SER A 377 -12.46 -3.70 14.78
N MET A 378 -11.66 -2.63 14.73
CA MET A 378 -11.51 -1.69 15.85
C MET A 378 -12.80 -0.90 16.11
N LYS A 379 -13.58 -0.57 15.06
CA LYS A 379 -14.92 0.01 15.24
C LYS A 379 -15.88 -1.01 15.88
N GLY A 380 -15.79 -2.26 15.46
CA GLY A 380 -16.50 -3.38 16.09
C GLY A 380 -16.14 -3.56 17.56
N LEU A 381 -14.84 -3.57 17.88
CA LEU A 381 -14.31 -3.68 19.24
C LEU A 381 -14.91 -2.62 20.14
N VAL A 382 -14.93 -1.35 19.71
CA VAL A 382 -15.52 -0.25 20.49
C VAL A 382 -17.00 -0.52 20.82
N SER A 383 -17.75 -1.21 19.96
CA SER A 383 -19.14 -1.59 20.26
C SER A 383 -19.29 -2.63 21.38
N LEU A 384 -18.23 -3.40 21.64
CA LEU A 384 -18.14 -4.41 22.71
C LEU A 384 -17.59 -3.84 24.03
N VAL A 385 -17.04 -2.62 24.01
CA VAL A 385 -16.45 -2.01 25.21
C VAL A 385 -17.53 -1.57 26.19
N ARG A 386 -17.37 -1.93 27.47
CA ARG A 386 -18.25 -1.54 28.58
C ARG A 386 -17.42 -1.01 29.74
N LYS A 387 -18.09 -0.35 30.69
CA LYS A 387 -17.49 0.17 31.93
C LYS A 387 -18.30 -0.27 33.15
N THR A 388 -17.61 -0.63 34.23
CA THR A 388 -18.25 -0.93 35.52
C THR A 388 -18.58 0.34 36.32
N ALA A 389 -19.34 0.20 37.40
CA ALA A 389 -19.52 1.22 38.42
C ALA A 389 -19.29 0.59 39.82
N PRO A 390 -18.68 1.31 40.79
CA PRO A 390 -18.23 2.70 40.73
C PRO A 390 -16.80 2.89 40.19
N SER A 391 -15.97 1.84 40.08
CA SER A 391 -14.53 1.98 39.78
C SER A 391 -14.23 2.28 38.32
N SER A 392 -15.23 2.26 37.43
CA SER A 392 -15.09 2.59 36.01
C SER A 392 -14.08 1.72 35.26
N PHE A 393 -13.97 0.43 35.59
CA PHE A 393 -13.12 -0.51 34.85
C PHE A 393 -13.67 -0.70 33.44
N THR A 394 -12.86 -0.39 32.44
CA THR A 394 -13.17 -0.61 31.03
C THR A 394 -12.84 -2.05 30.65
N TYR A 395 -13.74 -2.77 30.00
CA TYR A 395 -13.55 -4.16 29.57
C TYR A 395 -14.19 -4.43 28.21
N ILE A 396 -13.78 -5.52 27.57
CA ILE A 396 -14.31 -5.97 26.27
C ILE A 396 -15.24 -7.16 26.52
N SER A 397 -16.55 -6.98 26.29
CA SER A 397 -17.54 -8.06 26.43
C SER A 397 -17.46 -9.05 25.26
N GLU A 398 -17.80 -10.32 25.49
CA GLU A 398 -18.06 -11.27 24.41
C GLU A 398 -19.46 -11.06 23.82
N LYS A 399 -19.69 -11.54 22.59
CA LYS A 399 -20.97 -11.42 21.89
C LYS A 399 -21.41 -12.76 21.32
N ILE A 400 -22.65 -13.17 21.59
CA ILE A 400 -23.31 -14.32 20.96
C ILE A 400 -24.60 -13.84 20.32
N GLY A 401 -24.65 -13.86 18.98
CA GLY A 401 -25.75 -13.23 18.24
C GLY A 401 -25.85 -11.74 18.57
N ASN A 402 -26.96 -11.31 19.16
CA ASN A 402 -27.17 -9.93 19.59
C ASN A 402 -26.99 -9.73 21.11
N SER A 403 -26.69 -10.79 21.86
CA SER A 403 -26.50 -10.74 23.30
C SER A 403 -25.03 -10.54 23.64
N LEU A 404 -24.77 -9.69 24.62
CA LEU A 404 -23.45 -9.47 25.18
C LEU A 404 -23.29 -10.28 26.47
N ILE A 405 -22.08 -10.75 26.70
CA ILE A 405 -21.67 -11.48 27.89
C ILE A 405 -20.55 -10.67 28.51
N ASP A 406 -20.79 -10.15 29.71
CA ASP A 406 -19.84 -9.30 30.45
C ASP A 406 -18.78 -10.17 31.14
N LYS A 407 -17.96 -10.80 30.29
CA LYS A 407 -16.82 -11.65 30.60
C LYS A 407 -15.63 -11.18 29.77
N MET A 408 -14.45 -11.16 30.37
CA MET A 408 -13.19 -10.90 29.67
C MET A 408 -12.14 -11.91 30.14
N ASP A 409 -11.49 -12.57 29.19
CA ASP A 409 -10.39 -13.49 29.46
C ASP A 409 -9.09 -12.71 29.72
N GLU A 410 -8.16 -13.30 30.45
CA GLU A 410 -6.81 -12.74 30.59
C GLU A 410 -6.10 -12.69 29.22
N LEU A 411 -6.39 -13.65 28.34
CA LEU A 411 -6.02 -13.61 26.92
C LEU A 411 -6.38 -12.27 26.25
N ALA A 412 -7.56 -11.71 26.53
CA ALA A 412 -8.00 -10.45 25.93
C ALA A 412 -7.18 -9.23 26.40
N CYS A 413 -6.28 -9.40 27.38
CA CYS A 413 -5.33 -8.38 27.81
C CYS A 413 -4.17 -8.16 26.83
N PHE A 414 -4.13 -8.84 25.68
CA PHE A 414 -3.25 -8.48 24.55
C PHE A 414 -3.76 -7.20 23.83
N ALA A 415 -5.08 -6.98 23.86
CA ALA A 415 -5.75 -5.94 23.09
C ALA A 415 -5.27 -4.50 23.40
N PRO A 416 -4.98 -4.09 24.65
CA PRO A 416 -4.39 -2.79 24.94
C PRO A 416 -3.10 -2.54 24.15
N GLY A 417 -2.18 -3.51 24.13
CA GLY A 417 -0.92 -3.44 23.39
C GLY A 417 -1.16 -3.31 21.88
N MET A 418 -2.06 -4.15 21.33
CA MET A 418 -2.47 -4.08 19.92
C MET A 418 -3.07 -2.71 19.57
N ILE A 419 -4.02 -2.20 20.36
CA ILE A 419 -4.69 -0.91 20.12
C ILE A 419 -3.67 0.23 20.18
N ALA A 420 -2.80 0.25 21.19
CA ALA A 420 -1.75 1.24 21.33
C ALA A 420 -0.82 1.22 20.11
N LEU A 421 -0.37 0.03 19.68
CA LEU A 421 0.51 -0.15 18.53
C LEU A 421 -0.13 0.35 17.22
N GLY A 422 -1.42 0.07 17.03
CA GLY A 422 -2.16 0.45 15.83
C GLY A 422 -2.63 1.90 15.80
N SER A 423 -2.68 2.58 16.96
CA SER A 423 -3.17 3.95 17.13
C SER A 423 -2.42 4.96 16.26
N SER A 424 -1.11 4.79 16.12
CA SER A 424 -0.21 5.68 15.36
C SER A 424 -0.55 5.85 13.87
N GLY A 425 -1.37 4.96 13.31
CA GLY A 425 -1.87 5.07 11.93
C GLY A 425 -3.09 5.98 11.75
N TYR A 426 -3.77 6.38 12.83
CA TYR A 426 -4.95 7.25 12.77
C TYR A 426 -4.59 8.75 12.69
N GLY A 427 -5.61 9.60 12.47
CA GLY A 427 -5.46 11.05 12.67
C GLY A 427 -5.25 11.40 14.16
N PRO A 428 -4.80 12.61 14.50
CA PRO A 428 -4.46 12.98 15.89
C PRO A 428 -5.57 12.69 16.91
N ASP A 429 -6.83 13.00 16.57
CA ASP A 429 -7.97 12.83 17.47
C ASP A 429 -8.27 11.36 17.74
N ASP A 430 -8.41 10.56 16.68
CA ASP A 430 -8.70 9.13 16.81
C ASP A 430 -7.52 8.36 17.39
N SER A 431 -6.27 8.76 17.08
CA SER A 431 -5.08 8.20 17.72
C SER A 431 -5.12 8.41 19.23
N THR A 432 -5.55 9.59 19.69
CA THR A 432 -5.68 9.90 21.12
C THR A 432 -6.80 9.07 21.76
N LYS A 433 -7.96 8.95 21.10
CA LYS A 433 -9.09 8.14 21.60
C LYS A 433 -8.70 6.66 21.77
N PHE A 434 -8.08 6.06 20.77
CA PHE A 434 -7.65 4.66 20.84
C PHE A 434 -6.54 4.46 21.86
N LEU A 435 -5.60 5.40 21.96
CA LEU A 435 -4.57 5.33 23.00
C LEU A 435 -5.20 5.38 24.40
N ASN A 436 -6.11 6.31 24.67
CA ASN A 436 -6.83 6.39 25.96
C ASN A 436 -7.59 5.09 26.25
N LEU A 437 -8.27 4.52 25.25
CA LEU A 437 -8.95 3.22 25.42
C LEU A 437 -7.96 2.10 25.78
N ALA A 438 -6.77 2.08 25.16
CA ALA A 438 -5.72 1.13 25.52
C ALA A 438 -5.23 1.33 26.96
N GLU A 439 -5.04 2.58 27.42
CA GLU A 439 -4.65 2.87 28.81
C GLU A 439 -5.72 2.40 29.81
N GLU A 440 -7.00 2.65 29.52
CA GLU A 440 -8.11 2.22 30.36
C GLU A 440 -8.24 0.69 30.44
N LEU A 441 -8.11 -0.01 29.32
CA LEU A 441 -8.14 -1.48 29.28
C LEU A 441 -6.92 -2.08 30.01
N ALA A 442 -5.73 -1.52 29.82
CA ALA A 442 -4.53 -1.96 30.53
C ALA A 442 -4.64 -1.75 32.04
N PHE A 443 -5.29 -0.68 32.48
CA PHE A 443 -5.60 -0.47 33.90
C PHE A 443 -6.51 -1.59 34.44
N THR A 444 -7.54 -2.00 33.70
CA THR A 444 -8.38 -3.15 34.08
C THR A 444 -7.58 -4.44 34.16
N CYS A 445 -6.76 -4.74 33.15
CA CYS A 445 -5.89 -5.92 33.12
C CYS A 445 -4.89 -5.95 34.28
N TYR A 446 -4.27 -4.83 34.61
CA TYR A 446 -3.43 -4.73 35.81
C TYR A 446 -4.23 -5.01 37.10
N ASN A 447 -5.50 -4.60 37.16
CA ASN A 447 -6.37 -4.88 38.31
C ASN A 447 -6.88 -6.32 38.38
N PHE A 448 -6.80 -7.10 37.30
CA PHE A 448 -6.98 -8.57 37.40
C PHE A 448 -5.98 -9.14 38.42
N TYR A 449 -4.72 -8.74 38.31
CA TYR A 449 -3.68 -9.11 39.28
C TYR A 449 -3.98 -8.51 40.66
N GLN A 450 -4.33 -7.22 40.75
CA GLN A 450 -4.53 -6.58 42.06
C GLN A 450 -5.74 -7.10 42.85
N SER A 451 -6.76 -7.63 42.17
CA SER A 451 -7.99 -8.12 42.79
C SER A 451 -7.81 -9.45 43.56
N THR A 452 -6.72 -10.20 43.32
CA THR A 452 -6.50 -11.51 43.94
C THR A 452 -5.55 -11.43 45.14
N SER A 453 -5.58 -12.48 45.97
CA SER A 453 -4.71 -12.56 47.16
C SER A 453 -3.24 -12.76 46.81
N THR A 454 -2.96 -13.54 45.76
CA THR A 454 -1.58 -13.82 45.30
C THR A 454 -0.99 -12.70 44.45
N LYS A 455 -1.80 -11.74 44.02
CA LYS A 455 -1.43 -10.74 43.03
C LYS A 455 -1.10 -11.32 41.66
N LEU A 456 -1.65 -12.49 41.33
CA LEU A 456 -1.64 -13.10 40.00
C LEU A 456 -3.08 -13.15 39.45
N ALA A 457 -3.26 -12.88 38.16
CA ALA A 457 -4.57 -12.91 37.52
C ALA A 457 -5.09 -14.35 37.33
N GLY A 458 -6.40 -14.55 37.53
CA GLY A 458 -7.08 -15.76 37.05
C GLY A 458 -7.28 -15.73 35.53
N GLU A 459 -7.75 -16.83 34.96
CA GLU A 459 -7.90 -17.00 33.51
C GLU A 459 -9.01 -16.12 32.89
N ASN A 460 -10.06 -15.80 33.65
CA ASN A 460 -11.11 -14.86 33.20
C ASN A 460 -11.87 -14.21 34.35
N TYR A 461 -12.52 -13.10 34.03
CA TYR A 461 -13.25 -12.26 34.96
C TYR A 461 -14.66 -11.96 34.43
N PHE A 462 -15.64 -11.98 35.35
CA PHE A 462 -16.99 -11.50 35.10
C PHE A 462 -17.16 -10.10 35.68
N PHE A 463 -17.88 -9.24 34.97
CA PHE A 463 -18.10 -7.85 35.36
C PHE A 463 -19.54 -7.63 35.78
N HIS A 464 -19.73 -6.86 36.85
CA HIS A 464 -21.04 -6.60 37.45
C HIS A 464 -21.16 -5.12 37.81
N SER A 465 -22.36 -4.55 37.66
CA SER A 465 -22.62 -3.12 37.95
C SER A 465 -22.45 -2.71 39.42
N GLU A 466 -22.42 -3.64 40.36
CA GLU A 466 -22.37 -3.35 41.81
C GLU A 466 -21.10 -3.87 42.52
N GLN A 467 -20.35 -4.79 41.89
CA GLN A 467 -19.17 -5.45 42.48
C GLN A 467 -17.92 -5.29 41.60
N ASP A 468 -17.98 -4.44 40.59
CA ASP A 468 -16.95 -4.21 39.57
C ASP A 468 -16.55 -5.49 38.80
N MET A 469 -15.68 -6.32 39.36
CA MET A 469 -15.21 -7.56 38.72
C MET A 469 -15.06 -8.71 39.73
N THR A 470 -15.26 -9.93 39.24
CA THR A 470 -15.11 -11.17 40.01
C THR A 470 -14.31 -12.18 39.20
N VAL A 471 -13.39 -12.89 39.86
CA VAL A 471 -12.65 -14.00 39.23
C VAL A 471 -13.67 -15.07 38.82
N GLY A 472 -13.74 -15.37 37.53
CA GLY A 472 -14.55 -16.48 37.04
C GLY A 472 -13.78 -17.78 37.20
N THR A 473 -12.74 -17.91 36.38
CA THR A 473 -11.88 -19.10 36.35
C THR A 473 -10.56 -18.79 37.06
N SER A 474 -10.28 -19.46 38.18
CA SER A 474 -9.26 -19.01 39.13
C SER A 474 -7.84 -19.56 38.93
N TRP A 475 -7.59 -20.43 37.96
CA TRP A 475 -6.23 -20.90 37.67
C TRP A 475 -5.43 -19.82 36.93
N ASN A 476 -4.11 -19.85 37.11
CA ASN A 476 -3.14 -19.01 36.41
C ASN A 476 -2.06 -19.92 35.85
N ILE A 477 -1.73 -19.79 34.56
CA ILE A 477 -0.71 -20.61 33.91
C ILE A 477 0.49 -19.80 33.42
N LEU A 478 0.82 -18.70 34.12
CA LEU A 478 2.02 -17.89 33.83
C LEU A 478 1.94 -17.07 32.54
N ARG A 479 0.72 -16.74 32.12
CA ARG A 479 0.36 -16.01 30.90
C ARG A 479 1.03 -14.63 30.73
N PRO A 480 1.33 -14.21 29.48
CA PRO A 480 2.06 -12.97 29.20
C PRO A 480 1.21 -11.74 28.86
N GLU A 481 -0.07 -11.87 28.52
CA GLU A 481 -0.81 -10.89 27.71
C GLU A 481 -0.90 -9.51 28.39
N THR A 482 -1.06 -9.51 29.72
CA THR A 482 -0.99 -8.26 30.49
C THR A 482 0.40 -7.60 30.40
N VAL A 483 1.49 -8.33 30.57
CA VAL A 483 2.86 -7.75 30.52
C VAL A 483 3.29 -7.38 29.10
N GLU A 484 2.78 -8.06 28.07
CA GLU A 484 2.91 -7.67 26.66
C GLU A 484 2.33 -6.26 26.44
N SER A 485 1.09 -6.05 26.88
CA SER A 485 0.42 -4.76 26.76
C SER A 485 1.17 -3.63 27.46
N LEU A 486 1.70 -3.90 28.67
CA LEU A 486 2.52 -2.94 29.41
C LEU A 486 3.80 -2.59 28.66
N PHE A 487 4.45 -3.56 28.03
CA PHE A 487 5.62 -3.34 27.17
C PHE A 487 5.30 -2.39 26.00
N TYR A 488 4.23 -2.64 25.25
CA TYR A 488 3.85 -1.78 24.14
C TYR A 488 3.48 -0.37 24.60
N LEU A 489 2.67 -0.24 25.64
CA LEU A 489 2.27 1.06 26.19
C LEU A 489 3.48 1.85 26.68
N TRP A 490 4.42 1.21 27.37
CA TRP A 490 5.66 1.87 27.80
C TRP A 490 6.49 2.33 26.60
N ARG A 491 6.72 1.48 25.59
CA ARG A 491 7.51 1.82 24.40
C ARG A 491 6.92 2.99 23.61
N LEU A 492 5.59 3.10 23.57
CA LEU A 492 4.89 4.10 22.76
C LEU A 492 4.63 5.42 23.50
N THR A 493 4.43 5.38 24.81
CA THR A 493 4.09 6.57 25.62
C THR A 493 5.25 7.09 26.46
N GLY A 494 6.22 6.24 26.80
CA GLY A 494 7.26 6.54 27.79
C GLY A 494 6.76 6.64 29.24
N ASN A 495 5.50 6.31 29.51
CA ASN A 495 4.93 6.36 30.86
C ASN A 495 5.52 5.23 31.73
N LYS A 496 6.31 5.59 32.74
CA LYS A 496 6.98 4.65 33.64
C LYS A 496 6.02 3.86 34.56
N THR A 497 4.76 4.27 34.66
CA THR A 497 3.74 3.54 35.43
C THR A 497 3.62 2.08 34.98
N TYR A 498 3.74 1.83 33.67
CA TYR A 498 3.69 0.48 33.11
C TYR A 498 4.88 -0.39 33.54
N GLN A 499 6.06 0.21 33.76
CA GLN A 499 7.23 -0.48 34.32
C GLN A 499 7.00 -0.84 35.79
N GLU A 500 6.41 0.07 36.59
CA GLU A 500 6.03 -0.23 37.97
C GLU A 500 5.00 -1.37 38.06
N TRP A 501 3.98 -1.36 37.19
CA TRP A 501 2.99 -2.42 37.13
C TRP A 501 3.61 -3.76 36.72
N GLY A 502 4.48 -3.77 35.71
CA GLY A 502 5.22 -4.97 35.30
C GLY A 502 6.12 -5.49 36.42
N TRP A 503 6.75 -4.60 37.20
CA TRP A 503 7.57 -4.98 38.34
C TRP A 503 6.73 -5.64 39.45
N ASN A 504 5.56 -5.09 39.75
CA ASN A 504 4.63 -5.68 40.73
C ASN A 504 4.18 -7.08 40.32
N ILE A 505 3.88 -7.27 39.03
CA ILE A 505 3.52 -8.58 38.46
C ILE A 505 4.70 -9.56 38.57
N PHE A 506 5.90 -9.14 38.20
CA PHE A 506 7.11 -9.96 38.32
C PHE A 506 7.35 -10.40 39.78
N GLN A 507 7.21 -9.49 40.75
CA GLN A 507 7.34 -9.83 42.16
C GLN A 507 6.27 -10.82 42.65
N ALA A 508 5.06 -10.76 42.08
CA ALA A 508 4.01 -11.74 42.37
C ALA A 508 4.38 -13.14 41.85
N PHE A 509 4.95 -13.25 40.65
CA PHE A 509 5.49 -14.52 40.13
C PHE A 509 6.65 -15.04 40.99
N GLU A 510 7.60 -14.18 41.36
CA GLU A 510 8.72 -14.56 42.25
C GLU A 510 8.23 -15.09 43.60
N THR A 511 7.16 -14.51 44.14
CA THR A 511 6.62 -14.89 45.46
C THR A 511 5.77 -16.15 45.39
N ASN A 512 4.91 -16.29 44.37
CA ASN A 512 3.85 -17.31 44.37
C ASN A 512 4.12 -18.48 43.42
N SER A 513 4.86 -18.25 42.34
CA SER A 513 5.09 -19.24 41.28
C SER A 513 6.48 -19.85 41.31
N ARG A 514 7.48 -19.15 41.86
CA ARG A 514 8.85 -19.69 41.94
C ARG A 514 8.92 -20.90 42.88
N VAL A 515 9.55 -21.98 42.42
CA VAL A 515 9.90 -23.17 43.21
C VAL A 515 11.37 -23.52 43.01
N GLU A 516 11.90 -24.47 43.79
CA GLU A 516 13.32 -24.90 43.70
C GLU A 516 13.73 -25.31 42.27
N SER A 517 12.79 -25.92 41.54
CA SER A 517 13.01 -26.57 40.24
C SER A 517 12.28 -25.89 39.07
N GLY A 518 12.10 -24.57 39.14
CA GLY A 518 11.52 -23.77 38.05
C GLY A 518 10.40 -22.84 38.53
N TYR A 519 9.39 -22.62 37.68
CA TYR A 519 8.18 -21.85 37.98
C TYR A 519 6.94 -22.67 37.70
N VAL A 520 5.92 -22.52 38.52
CA VAL A 520 4.64 -23.22 38.38
C VAL A 520 3.50 -22.24 38.31
N GLY A 521 2.48 -22.57 37.53
CA GLY A 521 1.19 -21.91 37.62
C GLY A 521 0.49 -22.17 38.96
N LEU A 522 -0.71 -21.62 39.10
CA LEU A 522 -1.57 -21.80 40.25
C LEU A 522 -2.88 -22.46 39.82
N LYS A 523 -3.35 -23.43 40.60
CA LYS A 523 -4.70 -23.99 40.47
C LYS A 523 -5.77 -22.99 40.91
N ASP A 524 -5.42 -22.09 41.83
CA ASP A 524 -6.30 -21.04 42.32
C ASP A 524 -5.49 -19.84 42.84
N VAL A 525 -5.70 -18.67 42.22
CA VAL A 525 -5.01 -17.39 42.51
C VAL A 525 -5.41 -16.73 43.82
N ASN A 526 -6.47 -17.18 44.49
CA ASN A 526 -6.86 -16.69 45.81
C ASN A 526 -6.20 -17.52 46.92
N THR A 527 -5.99 -18.81 46.69
CA THR A 527 -5.37 -19.71 47.67
C THR A 527 -3.85 -19.84 47.52
N GLY A 528 -3.31 -19.58 46.32
CA GLY A 528 -1.89 -19.79 46.03
C GLY A 528 -1.49 -21.26 45.89
N VAL A 529 -2.46 -22.17 45.74
CA VAL A 529 -2.18 -23.58 45.49
C VAL A 529 -1.52 -23.73 44.13
N LYS A 530 -0.27 -24.16 44.14
CA LYS A 530 0.58 -24.36 42.96
C LYS A 530 0.11 -25.55 42.11
N ASP A 531 0.23 -25.42 40.80
CA ASP A 531 0.13 -26.54 39.87
C ASP A 531 1.49 -27.26 39.72
N ASN A 532 1.67 -28.03 38.66
CA ASN A 532 2.94 -28.70 38.36
C ASN A 532 3.37 -28.49 36.90
N MET A 533 3.17 -27.30 36.33
CA MET A 533 3.50 -27.02 34.94
C MET A 533 4.24 -25.70 34.79
N MET A 534 5.33 -25.73 34.03
CA MET A 534 6.01 -24.53 33.52
C MET A 534 5.77 -24.48 32.02
N GLN A 535 4.81 -23.65 31.62
CA GLN A 535 4.46 -23.46 30.21
C GLN A 535 5.64 -22.86 29.43
N SER A 536 5.83 -23.26 28.17
CA SER A 536 6.97 -22.75 27.36
C SER A 536 6.93 -21.23 27.19
N PHE A 537 5.73 -20.66 27.00
CA PHE A 537 5.51 -19.22 26.88
C PHE A 537 5.93 -18.40 28.11
N PHE A 538 6.10 -19.00 29.29
CA PHE A 538 6.64 -18.26 30.43
C PHE A 538 8.06 -17.76 30.13
N LEU A 539 8.87 -18.58 29.45
CA LEU A 539 10.23 -18.24 29.04
C LEU A 539 10.23 -17.48 27.72
N ALA A 540 9.37 -17.87 26.78
CA ALA A 540 9.25 -17.24 25.46
C ALA A 540 8.73 -15.80 25.56
N GLU A 541 7.72 -15.56 26.40
CA GLU A 541 6.91 -14.34 26.37
C GLU A 541 6.98 -13.58 27.67
N THR A 542 6.54 -14.17 28.79
CA THR A 542 6.38 -13.45 30.06
C THR A 542 7.69 -12.85 30.53
N LEU A 543 8.76 -13.64 30.57
CA LEU A 543 10.10 -13.16 30.93
C LEU A 543 10.73 -12.28 29.84
N LYS A 544 10.44 -12.52 28.56
CA LYS A 544 10.96 -11.69 27.44
C LYS A 544 10.35 -10.28 27.49
N TYR A 545 9.03 -10.16 27.58
CA TYR A 545 8.34 -8.87 27.67
C TYR A 545 8.71 -8.12 28.94
N LEU A 546 8.82 -8.80 30.10
CA LEU A 546 9.32 -8.17 31.32
C LEU A 546 10.77 -7.66 31.16
N TYR A 547 11.65 -8.44 30.54
CA TYR A 547 13.02 -8.01 30.28
C TYR A 547 13.07 -6.80 29.34
N LEU A 548 12.24 -6.81 28.28
CA LEU A 548 12.16 -5.73 27.30
C LEU A 548 11.48 -4.46 27.84
N LEU A 549 10.54 -4.60 28.78
CA LEU A 549 9.89 -3.50 29.50
C LEU A 549 10.89 -2.71 30.35
N PHE A 550 11.91 -3.39 30.89
CA PHE A 550 13.03 -2.79 31.63
C PHE A 550 14.28 -2.56 30.77
N SER A 551 14.20 -2.79 29.45
CA SER A 551 15.30 -2.55 28.52
C SER A 551 15.11 -1.25 27.74
N PRO A 552 16.17 -0.52 27.37
CA PRO A 552 16.05 0.68 26.54
C PRO A 552 15.30 0.42 25.22
N PRO A 553 14.60 1.44 24.65
CA PRO A 553 13.87 1.32 23.39
C PRO A 553 14.68 0.82 22.18
N SER A 554 16.00 0.91 22.25
CA SER A 554 16.92 0.42 21.20
C SER A 554 17.09 -1.11 21.18
N VAL A 555 16.77 -1.81 22.28
CA VAL A 555 16.81 -3.28 22.33
C VAL A 555 15.51 -3.80 21.72
N ILE A 556 15.61 -4.51 20.60
CA ILE A 556 14.47 -4.99 19.79
C ILE A 556 13.49 -3.83 19.50
N SER A 557 13.93 -2.87 18.68
CA SER A 557 13.11 -1.70 18.31
C SER A 557 11.86 -2.10 17.52
N LEU A 558 10.71 -1.49 17.85
CA LEU A 558 9.45 -1.67 17.13
C LEU A 558 9.47 -1.08 15.70
N ASP A 559 10.52 -0.35 15.33
CA ASP A 559 10.75 0.11 13.95
C ASP A 559 11.45 -0.95 13.09
N GLU A 560 12.15 -1.90 13.71
CA GLU A 560 12.96 -2.92 13.03
C GLU A 560 12.35 -4.32 13.17
N TRP A 561 11.52 -4.54 14.19
CA TRP A 561 10.99 -5.85 14.57
C TRP A 561 9.48 -5.80 14.77
N VAL A 562 8.82 -6.89 14.40
CA VAL A 562 7.43 -7.17 14.74
C VAL A 562 7.40 -8.51 15.48
N PHE A 563 6.82 -8.53 16.68
CA PHE A 563 6.65 -9.77 17.44
C PHE A 563 5.50 -10.57 16.84
N ASN A 564 5.65 -11.89 16.71
CA ASN A 564 4.51 -12.77 16.47
C ASN A 564 3.65 -12.90 17.75
N THR A 565 2.61 -13.74 17.77
CA THR A 565 1.73 -13.88 18.95
C THR A 565 2.38 -14.66 20.11
N GLU A 566 3.55 -15.28 19.88
CA GLU A 566 4.33 -16.04 20.89
C GLU A 566 5.62 -15.28 21.26
N ALA A 567 5.57 -13.95 21.20
CA ALA A 567 6.68 -13.03 21.45
C ALA A 567 7.99 -13.29 20.66
N HIS A 568 7.94 -13.96 19.51
CA HIS A 568 9.10 -14.14 18.64
C HIS A 568 9.29 -12.92 17.72
N PRO A 569 10.37 -12.13 17.88
CA PRO A 569 10.59 -10.95 17.06
C PRO A 569 11.06 -11.34 15.66
N LEU A 570 10.26 -11.02 14.64
CA LEU A 570 10.60 -11.19 13.23
C LEU A 570 11.08 -9.86 12.65
N LYS A 571 12.17 -9.90 11.90
CA LYS A 571 12.77 -8.68 11.35
C LYS A 571 11.92 -8.12 10.21
N ILE A 572 11.60 -6.84 10.28
CA ILE A 572 10.88 -6.11 9.23
C ILE A 572 11.82 -5.96 8.03
N VAL A 573 11.42 -6.49 6.88
CA VAL A 573 12.18 -6.38 5.63
C VAL A 573 11.42 -5.46 4.65
N PRO A 574 11.95 -4.25 4.36
CA PRO A 574 11.43 -3.40 3.31
C PRO A 574 11.60 -4.11 1.96
N ARG A 575 10.53 -4.29 1.19
CA ARG A 575 10.64 -4.91 -0.14
C ARG A 575 11.42 -4.00 -1.08
N ILE A 576 12.63 -4.43 -1.45
CA ILE A 576 13.32 -3.94 -2.66
C ILE A 576 12.59 -4.58 -3.84
N ALA A 577 12.20 -3.78 -4.83
CA ALA A 577 11.61 -4.25 -6.07
C ALA A 577 12.46 -5.41 -6.62
N SER A 578 11.83 -6.57 -6.83
CA SER A 578 12.47 -7.76 -7.39
C SER A 578 13.07 -7.42 -8.75
N GLY A 579 14.40 -7.41 -8.83
CA GLY A 579 15.11 -7.07 -10.08
C GLY A 579 16.61 -6.82 -9.98
N GLU A 580 17.24 -6.80 -8.80
CA GLU A 580 18.71 -6.74 -8.72
C GLU A 580 19.28 -7.95 -7.97
N GLU A 581 19.93 -8.83 -8.73
CA GLU A 581 20.85 -9.84 -8.21
C GLU A 581 21.86 -9.21 -7.24
N ARG A 582 22.10 -9.90 -6.11
CA ARG A 582 23.15 -9.57 -5.15
C ARG A 582 24.51 -9.51 -5.87
N LYS A 583 25.04 -8.30 -6.12
CA LYS A 583 26.48 -8.08 -6.33
C LYS A 583 27.19 -7.83 -4.99
N PRO A 584 28.45 -8.30 -4.83
CA PRO A 584 29.10 -8.36 -3.53
C PRO A 584 29.48 -6.97 -3.00
N ARG A 585 29.41 -6.86 -1.67
CA ARG A 585 29.79 -5.71 -0.83
C ARG A 585 31.06 -4.99 -1.34
N ILE A 586 30.91 -3.72 -1.71
CA ILE A 586 32.01 -2.74 -1.70
C ILE A 586 31.65 -1.65 -0.69
N ARG A 587 32.50 -1.51 0.34
CA ARG A 587 32.42 -0.50 1.40
C ARG A 587 32.24 0.91 0.82
N LEU A 588 31.05 1.50 1.00
CA LEU A 588 30.81 2.90 0.66
C LEU A 588 31.31 3.81 1.80
N LYS A 589 32.31 4.63 1.48
CA LYS A 589 32.85 5.67 2.36
C LYS A 589 31.76 6.69 2.71
N ARG A 590 31.52 6.79 4.02
CA ARG A 590 30.75 7.80 4.75
C ARG A 590 31.41 9.19 4.69
N LEU A 591 31.60 9.77 3.50
CA LEU A 591 32.36 11.03 3.35
C LEU A 591 31.83 12.05 2.31
N LEU A 592 30.64 11.87 1.74
CA LEU A 592 30.11 12.85 0.76
C LEU A 592 28.85 13.62 1.20
N PHE A 593 28.34 13.38 2.40
CA PHE A 593 27.17 14.11 2.92
C PHE A 593 27.53 15.37 3.73
N ASN A 594 28.77 15.50 4.21
CA ASN A 594 29.22 16.65 5.01
C ASN A 594 29.87 17.79 4.20
N SER A 595 29.96 17.69 2.87
CA SER A 595 30.55 18.78 2.05
C SER A 595 29.52 19.68 1.36
N PHE A 596 28.23 19.34 1.41
CA PHE A 596 27.16 20.13 0.76
C PHE A 596 26.56 21.21 1.68
N VAL A 597 26.75 21.10 3.01
CA VAL A 597 26.21 22.06 3.98
C VAL A 597 27.22 23.15 4.37
N SER A 598 28.51 22.99 4.06
CA SER A 598 29.54 23.99 4.39
C SER A 598 29.78 25.06 3.30
N CYS A 599 29.10 25.00 2.16
CA CYS A 599 29.35 25.92 1.04
C CYS A 599 28.38 27.10 0.95
N PHE A 600 27.43 27.24 1.90
CA PHE A 600 26.44 28.32 1.92
C PHE A 600 26.82 29.52 2.82
N VAL A 601 27.98 29.52 3.47
CA VAL A 601 28.33 30.55 4.48
C VAL A 601 29.61 31.36 4.21
N LEU A 602 30.43 31.06 3.20
CA LEU A 602 31.66 31.86 2.99
C LEU A 602 31.80 32.41 1.58
N GLN A 603 31.54 33.71 1.51
CA GLN A 603 31.90 34.65 0.46
C GLN A 603 33.43 34.76 0.34
N ILE A 604 34.08 34.02 -0.58
CA ILE A 604 35.45 34.32 -1.05
C ILE A 604 35.64 33.85 -2.51
N ASN A 605 35.88 34.85 -3.35
CA ASN A 605 36.76 34.98 -4.52
C ASN A 605 36.75 34.00 -5.73
N LYS A 606 36.55 34.61 -6.90
CA LYS A 606 36.77 34.07 -8.27
C LYS A 606 38.25 33.75 -8.49
N GLN A 607 38.62 32.49 -8.79
CA GLN A 607 39.62 32.23 -9.85
C GLN A 607 39.84 30.80 -10.35
N ASN A 608 39.24 29.73 -9.82
CA ASN A 608 39.64 28.35 -10.20
C ASN A 608 38.52 27.46 -10.79
N CYS A 609 37.68 27.98 -11.68
CA CYS A 609 36.79 27.16 -12.53
C CYS A 609 37.01 27.46 -14.01
N ARG A 610 38.24 27.25 -14.50
CA ARG A 610 38.57 27.19 -15.93
C ARG A 610 39.47 25.98 -16.17
N HIS A 611 38.89 24.77 -16.17
CA HIS A 611 39.56 23.62 -16.81
C HIS A 611 38.64 22.44 -17.18
N PHE A 612 37.31 22.55 -17.09
CA PHE A 612 36.42 21.39 -17.28
C PHE A 612 35.19 21.63 -18.19
N ALA A 613 35.28 22.49 -19.20
CA ALA A 613 34.18 22.70 -20.15
C ALA A 613 34.68 22.87 -21.60
N GLY A 614 35.62 22.03 -22.02
CA GLY A 614 36.14 21.95 -23.39
C GLY A 614 35.59 20.79 -24.22
N TYR A 615 34.55 20.07 -23.77
CA TYR A 615 34.12 18.82 -24.42
C TYR A 615 32.63 18.71 -24.79
N ILE A 616 31.85 19.80 -24.73
CA ILE A 616 30.44 19.78 -25.19
C ILE A 616 30.18 20.99 -26.09
N THR A 617 30.70 20.94 -27.31
CA THR A 617 30.23 21.77 -28.42
C THR A 617 30.03 20.89 -29.64
N GLY A 618 28.79 20.45 -29.83
CA GLY A 618 28.33 19.65 -30.96
C GLY A 618 26.81 19.71 -31.06
N THR A 619 26.22 20.90 -31.01
CA THR A 619 24.78 21.10 -31.22
C THR A 619 24.42 20.87 -32.69
N ARG A 620 24.09 19.62 -33.04
CA ARG A 620 23.33 19.32 -34.27
C ARG A 620 21.99 20.04 -34.18
N LYS A 621 21.67 20.87 -35.19
CA LYS A 621 20.36 21.53 -35.34
C LYS A 621 19.24 20.49 -35.32
N ILE A 622 18.26 20.71 -34.45
CA ILE A 622 17.07 19.88 -34.26
C ILE A 622 16.18 19.99 -35.51
N LYS A 623 16.02 18.88 -36.25
CA LYS A 623 14.98 18.74 -37.29
C LYS A 623 13.63 18.54 -36.59
N LYS A 624 12.67 19.45 -36.80
CA LYS A 624 11.25 19.21 -36.46
C LYS A 624 10.73 18.08 -37.35
N ILE A 625 10.01 17.14 -36.76
CA ILE A 625 9.23 16.14 -37.51
C ILE A 625 7.98 16.88 -38.01
N GLU A 626 7.83 17.06 -39.32
CA GLU A 626 6.59 17.55 -39.95
C GLU A 626 5.55 16.43 -39.88
N VAL A 627 4.52 16.63 -39.05
CA VAL A 627 3.26 15.87 -39.07
C VAL A 627 2.16 16.85 -39.43
N ASP A 628 1.35 16.52 -40.44
CA ASP A 628 0.27 17.38 -40.98
C ASP A 628 -0.97 17.40 -40.06
N ASP A 629 -0.79 17.93 -38.84
CA ASP A 629 -1.84 18.02 -37.80
C ASP A 629 -2.55 19.39 -37.77
N ASP A 630 -2.53 20.15 -38.87
CA ASP A 630 -3.05 21.53 -38.88
C ASP A 630 -4.57 21.58 -38.62
N HIS A 631 -5.28 20.50 -38.93
CA HIS A 631 -6.73 20.40 -38.73
C HIS A 631 -7.12 20.18 -37.25
N SER A 632 -6.40 19.31 -36.53
CA SER A 632 -6.67 19.05 -35.10
C SER A 632 -6.34 20.25 -34.22
N GLN A 633 -5.23 20.94 -34.53
CA GLN A 633 -4.85 22.14 -33.80
C GLN A 633 -5.86 23.27 -33.99
N ARG A 634 -6.42 23.43 -35.20
CA ARG A 634 -7.49 24.40 -35.46
C ARG A 634 -8.76 24.07 -34.66
N ALA A 635 -9.20 22.81 -34.65
CA ALA A 635 -10.39 22.40 -33.90
C ALA A 635 -10.28 22.71 -32.41
N VAL A 636 -9.20 22.29 -31.75
CA VAL A 636 -8.98 22.53 -30.32
C VAL A 636 -8.83 24.02 -30.01
N THR A 637 -8.13 24.79 -30.87
CA THR A 637 -7.96 26.23 -30.65
C THR A 637 -9.28 26.98 -30.79
N THR A 638 -10.12 26.62 -31.76
CA THR A 638 -11.45 27.20 -31.92
C THR A 638 -12.33 26.88 -30.71
N ALA A 639 -12.34 25.63 -30.25
CA ALA A 639 -13.12 25.22 -29.08
C ALA A 639 -12.70 25.93 -27.80
N LEU A 640 -11.38 26.12 -27.59
CA LEU A 640 -10.85 26.89 -26.47
C LEU A 640 -11.39 28.33 -26.44
N TRP A 641 -11.43 29.01 -27.60
CA TRP A 641 -11.95 30.38 -27.68
C TRP A 641 -13.47 30.44 -27.51
N CYS A 642 -14.22 29.49 -28.07
CA CYS A 642 -15.65 29.37 -27.86
C CYS A 642 -16.00 29.14 -26.37
N ASN A 643 -15.33 28.20 -25.71
CA ASN A 643 -15.58 27.88 -24.31
C ASN A 643 -15.16 29.03 -23.38
N PHE A 644 -14.10 29.76 -23.70
CA PHE A 644 -13.75 30.99 -22.99
C PHE A 644 -14.84 32.08 -23.09
N LEU A 645 -15.45 32.22 -24.28
CA LEU A 645 -16.54 33.16 -24.50
C LEU A 645 -17.80 32.77 -23.72
N VAL A 646 -18.19 31.48 -23.75
CA VAL A 646 -19.32 30.96 -22.97
C VAL A 646 -19.10 31.15 -21.46
N PHE A 647 -17.90 30.80 -20.96
CA PHE A 647 -17.51 31.05 -19.58
C PHE A 647 -17.65 32.53 -19.21
N SER A 648 -17.16 33.44 -20.04
CA SER A 648 -17.22 34.89 -19.79
C SER A 648 -18.66 35.40 -19.71
N LEU A 649 -19.54 34.91 -20.58
CA LEU A 649 -20.96 35.26 -20.59
C LEU A 649 -21.68 34.74 -19.33
N LYS A 650 -21.47 33.47 -18.98
CA LYS A 650 -22.05 32.85 -17.77
C LYS A 650 -21.56 33.53 -16.50
N PHE A 651 -20.26 33.84 -16.42
CA PHE A 651 -19.66 34.54 -15.27
C PHE A 651 -20.22 35.95 -15.10
N GLY A 652 -20.34 36.71 -16.20
CA GLY A 652 -20.93 38.06 -16.16
C GLY A 652 -22.36 38.04 -15.62
N ILE A 653 -23.18 37.10 -16.08
CA ILE A 653 -24.58 36.98 -15.62
C ILE A 653 -24.67 36.50 -14.18
N TRP A 654 -23.78 35.60 -13.75
CA TRP A 654 -23.68 35.21 -12.35
C TRP A 654 -23.35 36.41 -11.44
N THR A 655 -22.37 37.26 -11.80
CA THR A 655 -22.00 38.43 -10.98
C THR A 655 -23.13 39.45 -10.80
N VAL A 656 -24.08 39.48 -11.75
CA VAL A 656 -25.25 40.37 -11.70
C VAL A 656 -26.42 39.71 -10.96
N THR A 657 -26.58 38.40 -11.07
CA THR A 657 -27.75 37.69 -10.54
C THR A 657 -27.53 37.08 -9.16
N SER A 658 -26.27 36.88 -8.75
CA SER A 658 -25.88 36.15 -7.52
C SER A 658 -26.58 34.79 -7.37
N SER A 659 -26.98 34.17 -8.49
CA SER A 659 -27.76 32.92 -8.48
C SER A 659 -26.84 31.70 -8.31
N HIS A 660 -27.18 30.83 -7.36
CA HIS A 660 -26.45 29.57 -7.12
C HIS A 660 -26.47 28.63 -8.33
N VAL A 661 -27.57 28.60 -9.10
CA VAL A 661 -27.66 27.82 -10.35
C VAL A 661 -26.69 28.35 -11.41
N MET A 662 -26.54 29.69 -11.49
CA MET A 662 -25.58 30.30 -12.40
C MET A 662 -24.13 30.07 -11.98
N LEU A 663 -23.86 29.94 -10.67
CA LEU A 663 -22.53 29.55 -10.18
C LEU A 663 -22.14 28.14 -10.63
N ALA A 664 -23.06 27.17 -10.56
CA ALA A 664 -22.83 25.80 -11.02
C ALA A 664 -22.50 25.75 -12.53
N GLU A 665 -23.24 26.52 -13.34
CA GLU A 665 -23.01 26.66 -14.78
C GLU A 665 -21.65 27.33 -15.11
N VAL A 666 -21.20 28.27 -14.27
CA VAL A 666 -19.88 28.88 -14.38
C VAL A 666 -18.78 27.85 -14.09
N VAL A 667 -18.93 27.05 -13.03
CA VAL A 667 -17.96 25.99 -12.67
C VAL A 667 -17.84 24.96 -13.79
N HIS A 668 -18.96 24.59 -14.43
CA HIS A 668 -18.96 23.70 -15.58
C HIS A 668 -18.16 24.27 -16.77
N SER A 669 -18.43 25.51 -17.17
CA SER A 669 -17.70 26.14 -18.30
C SER A 669 -16.22 26.44 -18.00
N VAL A 670 -15.83 26.54 -16.72
CA VAL A 670 -14.41 26.56 -16.32
C VAL A 670 -13.76 25.20 -16.57
N ALA A 671 -14.44 24.10 -16.23
CA ALA A 671 -13.93 22.76 -16.46
C ALA A 671 -13.72 22.51 -17.96
N ASP A 672 -14.69 22.88 -18.80
CA ASP A 672 -14.59 22.74 -20.26
C ASP A 672 -13.45 23.56 -20.86
N PHE A 673 -13.28 24.81 -20.41
CA PHE A 673 -12.16 25.65 -20.83
C PHE A 673 -10.81 25.03 -20.44
N ALA A 674 -10.70 24.50 -19.23
CA ALA A 674 -9.48 23.87 -18.76
C ALA A 674 -9.17 22.57 -19.52
N ASN A 675 -10.19 21.75 -19.80
CA ASN A 675 -10.06 20.53 -20.60
C ASN A 675 -9.53 20.85 -22.02
N GLN A 676 -10.07 21.87 -22.68
CA GLN A 676 -9.57 22.30 -23.99
C GLN A 676 -8.12 22.82 -23.94
N ALA A 677 -7.72 23.48 -22.84
CA ALA A 677 -6.34 23.90 -22.65
C ALA A 677 -5.39 22.71 -22.48
N LEU A 678 -5.83 21.65 -21.79
CA LEU A 678 -5.07 20.40 -21.64
C LEU A 678 -4.90 19.67 -22.97
N LEU A 679 -5.95 19.58 -23.79
CA LEU A 679 -5.87 18.99 -25.13
C LEU A 679 -4.90 19.76 -26.03
N LEU A 680 -4.95 21.10 -26.01
CA LEU A 680 -4.02 21.94 -26.77
C LEU A 680 -2.57 21.77 -26.29
N TYR A 681 -2.39 21.65 -24.98
CA TYR A 681 -1.09 21.35 -24.40
C TYR A 681 -0.57 19.98 -24.85
N GLY A 682 -1.40 18.94 -24.83
CA GLY A 682 -1.05 17.61 -25.32
C GLY A 682 -0.65 17.59 -26.79
N LEU A 683 -1.36 18.34 -27.64
CA LEU A 683 -1.01 18.53 -29.06
C LEU A 683 0.36 19.19 -29.25
N ASN A 684 0.70 20.18 -28.42
CA ASN A 684 1.99 20.85 -28.53
C ASN A 684 3.14 20.04 -27.93
N SER A 685 2.89 19.37 -26.81
CA SER A 685 3.91 18.61 -26.08
C SER A 685 4.34 17.36 -26.85
N SER A 686 3.38 16.70 -27.52
CA SER A 686 3.64 15.54 -28.37
C SER A 686 4.43 15.81 -29.66
N LYS A 687 4.53 17.07 -30.10
CA LYS A 687 5.36 17.48 -31.24
C LYS A 687 6.86 17.57 -30.89
N ARG A 688 7.25 17.24 -29.64
CA ARG A 688 8.64 17.26 -29.20
C ARG A 688 9.43 16.09 -29.81
N ALA A 689 10.66 16.39 -30.21
CA ALA A 689 11.60 15.41 -30.72
C ALA A 689 12.06 14.44 -29.60
N PRO A 690 12.53 13.22 -29.96
CA PRO A 690 13.14 12.29 -29.02
C PRO A 690 14.34 12.87 -28.27
N ASP A 691 14.53 12.41 -27.03
CA ASP A 691 15.68 12.72 -26.19
C ASP A 691 16.19 11.46 -25.46
N ALA A 692 17.24 11.59 -24.64
CA ALA A 692 17.82 10.45 -23.93
C ALA A 692 16.87 9.79 -22.92
N LEU A 693 15.85 10.51 -22.44
CA LEU A 693 14.85 9.99 -21.51
C LEU A 693 13.69 9.32 -22.25
N HIS A 694 13.35 9.81 -23.45
CA HIS A 694 12.30 9.28 -24.32
C HIS A 694 12.85 9.02 -25.75
N PRO A 695 13.48 7.86 -25.99
CA PRO A 695 14.17 7.56 -27.25
C PRO A 695 13.27 7.53 -28.50
N TYR A 696 11.96 7.29 -28.31
CA TYR A 696 10.96 7.26 -29.38
C TYR A 696 10.16 8.58 -29.51
N GLY A 697 10.49 9.61 -28.73
CA GLY A 697 9.77 10.89 -28.72
C GLY A 697 8.54 10.92 -27.83
N TYR A 698 7.79 12.01 -27.92
CA TYR A 698 6.69 12.33 -27.00
C TYR A 698 5.30 12.14 -27.63
N SER A 699 5.19 11.46 -28.78
CA SER A 699 3.94 11.34 -29.53
C SER A 699 2.78 10.75 -28.69
N LYS A 700 3.09 9.82 -27.77
CA LYS A 700 2.12 9.23 -26.84
C LYS A 700 1.48 10.23 -25.86
N GLU A 701 2.09 11.40 -25.64
CA GLU A 701 1.54 12.42 -24.74
C GLU A 701 0.15 12.90 -25.17
N ARG A 702 -0.22 12.85 -26.46
CA ARG A 702 -1.59 13.20 -26.91
C ARG A 702 -2.66 12.35 -26.23
N PHE A 703 -2.40 11.04 -26.13
CA PHE A 703 -3.33 10.10 -25.51
C PHE A 703 -3.37 10.27 -23.99
N VAL A 704 -2.23 10.59 -23.37
CA VAL A 704 -2.16 10.88 -21.93
C VAL A 704 -2.97 12.12 -21.58
N TRP A 705 -2.77 13.24 -22.28
CA TRP A 705 -3.49 14.49 -22.00
C TRP A 705 -4.98 14.41 -22.37
N SER A 706 -5.32 13.65 -23.41
CA SER A 706 -6.72 13.35 -23.74
C SER A 706 -7.40 12.46 -22.69
N LEU A 707 -6.67 11.49 -22.12
CA LEU A 707 -7.16 10.68 -21.00
C LEU A 707 -7.38 11.52 -19.74
N ILE A 708 -6.43 12.39 -19.39
CA ILE A 708 -6.55 13.30 -18.25
C ILE A 708 -7.77 14.22 -18.43
N SER A 709 -7.98 14.75 -19.64
CA SER A 709 -9.18 15.54 -19.99
C SER A 709 -10.47 14.75 -19.75
N ALA A 710 -10.53 13.51 -20.24
CA ALA A 710 -11.70 12.64 -20.09
C ALA A 710 -12.02 12.29 -18.62
N VAL A 711 -10.99 12.05 -17.80
CA VAL A 711 -11.16 11.85 -16.35
C VAL A 711 -11.63 13.14 -15.67
N GLY A 712 -11.11 14.31 -16.09
CA GLY A 712 -11.58 15.61 -15.63
C GLY A 712 -13.08 15.81 -15.88
N ILE A 713 -13.56 15.45 -17.08
CA ILE A 713 -14.99 15.52 -17.44
C ILE A 713 -15.82 14.55 -16.60
N PHE A 714 -15.32 13.35 -16.33
CA PHE A 714 -16.02 12.37 -15.50
C PHE A 714 -16.21 12.88 -14.07
N CYS A 715 -15.14 13.36 -13.42
CA CYS A 715 -15.20 13.79 -12.03
C CYS A 715 -15.88 15.15 -11.86
N LEU A 716 -15.43 16.17 -12.61
CA LEU A 716 -15.90 17.56 -12.45
C LEU A 716 -17.19 17.83 -13.23
N GLY A 717 -17.38 17.18 -14.39
CA GLY A 717 -18.58 17.32 -15.20
C GLY A 717 -19.69 16.42 -14.68
N SER A 718 -19.58 15.11 -14.89
CA SER A 718 -20.64 14.15 -14.54
C SER A 718 -20.91 14.09 -13.03
N GLY A 719 -19.86 13.91 -12.22
CA GLY A 719 -19.97 13.78 -10.76
C GLY A 719 -20.63 14.98 -10.09
N ALA A 720 -20.12 16.19 -10.34
CA ALA A 720 -20.66 17.41 -9.73
C ALA A 720 -22.12 17.68 -10.15
N THR A 721 -22.44 17.50 -11.44
CA THR A 721 -23.81 17.72 -11.95
C THR A 721 -24.80 16.72 -11.37
N ILE A 722 -24.43 15.43 -11.23
CA ILE A 722 -25.32 14.41 -10.63
C ILE A 722 -25.55 14.69 -9.14
N VAL A 723 -24.50 14.97 -8.37
CA VAL A 723 -24.60 15.27 -6.94
C VAL A 723 -25.49 16.49 -6.71
N HIS A 724 -25.27 17.56 -7.47
CA HIS A 724 -26.10 18.77 -7.39
C HIS A 724 -27.56 18.50 -7.80
N GLY A 725 -27.77 17.66 -8.82
CA GLY A 725 -29.11 17.21 -9.21
C GLY A 725 -29.85 16.47 -8.08
N PHE A 726 -29.18 15.53 -7.40
CA PHE A 726 -29.78 14.81 -6.28
C PHE A 726 -30.04 15.69 -5.05
N GLN A 727 -29.10 16.58 -4.70
CA GLN A 727 -29.26 17.49 -3.56
C GLN A 727 -30.47 18.43 -3.72
N ASN A 728 -30.77 18.84 -4.95
CA ASN A 728 -31.86 19.78 -5.23
C ASN A 728 -33.22 19.12 -5.47
N LEU A 729 -33.32 17.79 -5.54
CA LEU A 729 -34.61 17.09 -5.69
C LEU A 729 -35.58 17.42 -4.54
N TRP A 730 -35.07 17.73 -3.35
CA TRP A 730 -35.88 17.95 -2.14
C TRP A 730 -36.05 19.41 -1.73
N THR A 731 -35.25 20.33 -2.27
CA THR A 731 -35.19 21.76 -1.89
C THR A 731 -35.55 22.72 -3.03
N SER A 732 -36.09 22.19 -4.13
CA SER A 732 -36.36 22.90 -5.38
C SER A 732 -37.30 24.10 -5.21
N GLN A 733 -36.77 25.31 -5.39
CA GLN A 733 -37.56 26.55 -5.58
C GLN A 733 -37.51 27.01 -7.04
N PRO A 734 -38.58 27.62 -7.57
CA PRO A 734 -38.59 28.12 -8.95
C PRO A 734 -37.51 29.19 -9.14
N PRO A 735 -36.70 29.12 -10.21
CA PRO A 735 -35.59 30.04 -10.42
C PRO A 735 -36.11 31.47 -10.56
N GLY A 736 -35.68 32.36 -9.66
CA GLY A 736 -36.21 33.72 -9.50
C GLY A 736 -36.04 34.66 -10.71
N ASN A 737 -35.41 34.22 -11.81
CA ASN A 737 -35.15 35.03 -13.00
C ASN A 737 -34.97 34.21 -14.29
N MET A 738 -36.04 33.51 -14.72
CA MET A 738 -36.05 32.62 -15.91
C MET A 738 -35.62 33.29 -17.23
N MET A 739 -35.78 34.61 -17.38
CA MET A 739 -35.40 35.34 -18.61
C MET A 739 -33.88 35.36 -18.83
N TYR A 740 -33.08 35.50 -17.77
CA TYR A 740 -31.62 35.51 -17.87
C TYR A 740 -31.07 34.12 -18.18
N ALA A 741 -31.63 33.07 -17.55
CA ALA A 741 -31.26 31.68 -17.84
C ALA A 741 -31.52 31.31 -19.31
N ALA A 742 -32.68 31.74 -19.87
CA ALA A 742 -33.02 31.50 -21.26
C ALA A 742 -32.05 32.21 -22.25
N LEU A 743 -31.63 33.44 -21.95
CA LEU A 743 -30.66 34.18 -22.76
C LEU A 743 -29.27 33.53 -22.73
N VAL A 744 -28.82 33.04 -21.57
CA VAL A 744 -27.55 32.31 -21.43
C VAL A 744 -27.55 31.02 -22.24
N ILE A 745 -28.60 30.22 -22.13
CA ILE A 745 -28.72 28.94 -22.84
C ILE A 745 -28.76 29.18 -24.35
N GLY A 746 -29.52 30.18 -24.81
CA GLY A 746 -29.56 30.54 -26.23
C GLY A 746 -28.22 31.04 -26.78
N GLY A 747 -27.51 31.87 -26.01
CA GLY A 747 -26.17 32.34 -26.39
C GLY A 747 -25.13 31.22 -26.42
N SER A 748 -25.15 30.34 -25.42
CA SER A 748 -24.23 29.20 -25.32
C SER A 748 -24.45 28.20 -26.46
N PHE A 749 -25.71 27.94 -26.82
CA PHE A 749 -26.08 27.02 -27.91
C PHE A 749 -25.50 27.45 -29.26
N ILE A 750 -25.49 28.75 -29.56
CA ILE A 750 -24.93 29.28 -30.80
C ILE A 750 -23.40 29.14 -30.81
N ILE A 751 -22.74 29.46 -29.70
CA ILE A 751 -21.28 29.46 -29.60
C ILE A 751 -20.72 28.04 -29.62
N GLU A 752 -21.31 27.14 -28.83
CA GLU A 752 -20.92 25.71 -28.78
C GLU A 752 -21.29 25.00 -30.09
N GLY A 753 -22.43 25.34 -30.70
CA GLY A 753 -22.80 24.83 -32.03
C GLY A 753 -21.80 25.20 -33.13
N ALA A 754 -21.24 26.41 -33.09
CA ALA A 754 -20.18 26.83 -34.01
C ALA A 754 -18.87 26.06 -33.78
N SER A 755 -18.52 25.81 -32.51
CA SER A 755 -17.35 24.99 -32.15
C SER A 755 -17.48 23.54 -32.65
N LEU A 756 -18.64 22.92 -32.38
CA LEU A 756 -18.98 21.58 -32.83
C LEU A 756 -18.89 21.43 -34.36
N ALA A 757 -19.36 22.42 -35.11
CA ALA A 757 -19.28 22.40 -36.58
C ALA A 757 -17.82 22.33 -37.08
N VAL A 758 -16.90 23.06 -36.44
CA VAL A 758 -15.47 23.03 -36.77
C VAL A 758 -14.85 21.69 -36.38
N ALA A 759 -15.20 21.15 -35.20
CA ALA A 759 -14.73 19.85 -34.74
C ALA A 759 -15.18 18.70 -35.68
N VAL A 760 -16.45 18.69 -36.09
CA VAL A 760 -16.99 17.71 -37.06
C VAL A 760 -16.29 17.82 -38.41
N HIS A 761 -15.98 19.04 -38.87
CA HIS A 761 -15.22 19.23 -40.11
C HIS A 761 -13.79 18.68 -40.00
N ALA A 762 -13.11 18.90 -38.87
CA ALA A 762 -11.78 18.35 -38.62
C ALA A 762 -11.78 16.82 -38.59
N VAL A 763 -12.74 16.19 -37.91
CA VAL A 763 -12.92 14.73 -37.87
C VAL A 763 -13.20 14.16 -39.25
N ARG A 764 -14.05 14.81 -40.07
CA ARG A 764 -14.32 14.38 -41.46
C ARG A 764 -13.07 14.45 -42.34
N LYS A 765 -12.27 15.51 -42.19
CA LYS A 765 -11.03 15.68 -42.94
C LYS A 765 -9.98 14.63 -42.53
N GLY A 766 -9.85 14.35 -41.23
CA GLY A 766 -8.96 13.29 -40.72
C GLY A 766 -9.37 11.90 -41.21
N ALA A 767 -10.67 11.59 -41.17
CA ALA A 767 -11.20 10.33 -41.70
C ALA A 767 -10.88 10.15 -43.20
N ALA A 768 -11.04 11.21 -44.00
CA ALA A 768 -10.70 11.18 -45.42
C ALA A 768 -9.19 11.00 -45.68
N ALA A 769 -8.33 11.60 -44.86
CA ALA A 769 -6.88 11.45 -44.97
C ALA A 769 -6.40 10.02 -44.65
N GLU A 770 -7.09 9.34 -43.72
CA GLU A 770 -6.81 7.94 -43.36
C GLU A 770 -7.60 6.92 -44.20
N GLY A 771 -8.41 7.36 -45.18
CA GLY A 771 -9.23 6.46 -46.01
C GLY A 771 -10.34 5.72 -45.23
N MET A 772 -10.74 6.25 -44.08
CA MET A 772 -11.72 5.64 -43.17
C MET A 772 -13.10 6.28 -43.29
N THR A 773 -14.14 5.55 -42.87
CA THR A 773 -15.45 6.18 -42.62
C THR A 773 -15.36 7.05 -41.36
N VAL A 774 -16.20 8.10 -41.26
CA VAL A 774 -16.24 8.98 -40.08
C VAL A 774 -16.50 8.19 -38.80
N ARG A 775 -17.39 7.18 -38.86
CA ARG A 775 -17.70 6.31 -37.72
C ARG A 775 -16.46 5.53 -37.29
N ASP A 776 -15.76 4.91 -38.23
CA ASP A 776 -14.58 4.12 -37.91
C ASP A 776 -13.45 5.01 -37.39
N TYR A 777 -13.32 6.22 -37.90
CA TYR A 777 -12.35 7.19 -37.42
C TYR A 777 -12.63 7.66 -35.98
N VAL A 778 -13.90 7.86 -35.62
CA VAL A 778 -14.28 8.22 -34.23
C VAL A 778 -13.90 7.13 -33.23
N TRP A 779 -14.00 5.86 -33.63
CA TRP A 779 -13.69 4.71 -32.77
C TRP A 779 -12.22 4.29 -32.80
N ARG A 780 -11.58 4.35 -33.97
CA ARG A 780 -10.28 3.73 -34.25
C ARG A 780 -9.24 4.67 -34.86
N GLY A 781 -9.61 5.90 -35.17
CA GLY A 781 -8.73 6.89 -35.79
C GLY A 781 -7.65 7.40 -34.85
N HIS A 782 -6.55 7.88 -35.44
CA HIS A 782 -5.31 8.18 -34.72
C HIS A 782 -5.28 9.56 -34.05
N ASP A 783 -6.27 10.41 -34.31
CA ASP A 783 -6.43 11.70 -33.65
C ASP A 783 -7.43 11.64 -32.49
N PRO A 784 -6.96 11.49 -31.24
CA PRO A 784 -7.83 11.51 -30.07
C PRO A 784 -8.35 12.92 -29.77
N THR A 785 -7.63 13.96 -30.18
CA THR A 785 -7.91 15.34 -29.77
C THR A 785 -9.10 15.92 -30.50
N SER A 786 -9.16 15.84 -31.84
CA SER A 786 -10.32 16.36 -32.58
C SER A 786 -11.61 15.64 -32.22
N VAL A 787 -11.53 14.34 -31.93
CA VAL A 787 -12.71 13.56 -31.56
C VAL A 787 -13.14 13.86 -30.13
N ALA A 788 -12.21 14.05 -29.19
CA ALA A 788 -12.53 14.51 -27.84
C ALA A 788 -13.33 15.82 -27.91
N VAL A 789 -12.83 16.82 -28.64
CA VAL A 789 -13.55 18.09 -28.86
C VAL A 789 -14.93 17.86 -29.48
N MET A 790 -15.03 17.04 -30.53
CA MET A 790 -16.31 16.77 -31.19
C MET A 790 -17.33 16.12 -30.24
N THR A 791 -16.90 15.17 -29.40
CA THR A 791 -17.79 14.49 -28.45
C THR A 791 -18.14 15.36 -27.25
N GLU A 792 -17.21 16.18 -26.78
CA GLU A 792 -17.39 17.14 -25.69
C GLU A 792 -18.38 18.24 -26.10
N ASP A 793 -18.11 18.94 -27.20
CA ASP A 793 -18.99 19.99 -27.71
C ASP A 793 -20.35 19.42 -28.15
N GLY A 794 -20.37 18.17 -28.65
CA GLY A 794 -21.61 17.46 -28.96
C GLY A 794 -22.46 17.18 -27.71
N ALA A 795 -21.81 16.79 -26.60
CA ALA A 795 -22.48 16.60 -25.32
C ALA A 795 -22.98 17.93 -24.74
N ALA A 796 -22.19 19.00 -24.86
CA ALA A 796 -22.55 20.34 -24.38
C ALA A 796 -23.80 20.89 -25.10
N VAL A 797 -23.82 20.86 -26.44
CA VAL A 797 -24.99 21.28 -27.25
C VAL A 797 -26.24 20.44 -26.93
N THR A 798 -26.07 19.13 -26.74
CA THR A 798 -27.17 18.24 -26.36
C THR A 798 -27.65 18.52 -24.94
N GLY A 799 -26.72 18.79 -24.02
CA GLY A 799 -27.01 19.14 -22.63
C GLY A 799 -27.79 20.46 -22.53
N LEU A 800 -27.43 21.47 -23.32
CA LEU A 800 -28.19 22.72 -23.41
C LEU A 800 -29.63 22.52 -23.91
N LEU A 801 -29.85 21.59 -24.85
CA LEU A 801 -31.19 21.24 -25.31
C LEU A 801 -32.03 20.56 -24.22
N ILE A 802 -31.41 19.67 -23.44
CA ILE A 802 -32.04 19.00 -22.29
C ILE A 802 -32.39 20.03 -21.21
N ALA A 803 -31.47 20.94 -20.90
CA ALA A 803 -31.69 22.02 -19.93
C ALA A 803 -32.82 22.97 -20.38
N ALA A 804 -32.83 23.37 -21.65
CA ALA A 804 -33.89 24.21 -22.21
C ALA A 804 -35.27 23.53 -22.10
N THR A 805 -35.35 22.24 -22.41
CA THR A 805 -36.59 21.45 -22.34
C THR A 805 -37.08 21.33 -20.89
N SER A 806 -36.16 21.15 -19.95
CA SER A 806 -36.44 21.06 -18.52
C SER A 806 -37.01 22.36 -17.96
N LEU A 807 -36.43 23.51 -18.34
CA LEU A 807 -36.94 24.84 -17.96
C LEU A 807 -38.33 25.14 -18.55
N VAL A 808 -38.59 24.71 -19.80
CA VAL A 808 -39.92 24.81 -20.42
C VAL A 808 -40.92 23.94 -19.66
N ALA A 809 -40.54 22.73 -19.25
CA ALA A 809 -41.38 21.84 -18.46
C ALA A 809 -41.73 22.45 -17.09
N VAL A 810 -40.76 23.06 -16.39
CA VAL A 810 -41.01 23.81 -15.14
C VAL A 810 -42.04 24.92 -15.37
N LYS A 811 -41.90 25.69 -16.47
CA LYS A 811 -42.82 26.79 -16.80
C LYS A 811 -44.24 26.32 -17.09
N MET A 812 -44.39 25.21 -17.81
CA MET A 812 -45.70 24.70 -18.23
C MET A 812 -46.42 23.93 -17.12
N THR A 813 -45.69 23.20 -16.28
CA THR A 813 -46.27 22.34 -15.25
C THR A 813 -46.35 23.01 -13.88
N GLY A 814 -45.56 24.07 -13.66
CA GLY A 814 -45.40 24.71 -12.35
C GLY A 814 -44.60 23.88 -11.34
N ASN A 815 -44.11 22.70 -11.72
CA ASN A 815 -43.38 21.81 -10.83
C ASN A 815 -41.85 22.03 -10.97
N PRO A 816 -41.14 22.48 -9.92
CA PRO A 816 -39.72 22.80 -10.01
C PRO A 816 -38.81 21.57 -10.08
N ILE A 817 -39.32 20.35 -9.86
CA ILE A 817 -38.54 19.08 -9.88
C ILE A 817 -37.95 18.76 -11.26
N TYR A 818 -38.54 19.27 -12.35
CA TYR A 818 -38.04 19.00 -13.70
C TYR A 818 -36.64 19.56 -13.97
N ASP A 819 -36.22 20.59 -13.23
CA ASP A 819 -34.88 21.19 -13.36
C ASP A 819 -33.76 20.27 -12.79
N PRO A 820 -33.85 19.77 -11.54
CA PRO A 820 -32.97 18.71 -11.05
C PRO A 820 -32.93 17.44 -11.91
N ILE A 821 -34.08 17.00 -12.46
CA ILE A 821 -34.13 15.85 -13.37
C ILE A 821 -33.32 16.13 -14.64
N GLY A 822 -33.47 17.32 -15.23
CA GLY A 822 -32.67 17.76 -16.37
C GLY A 822 -31.17 17.70 -16.07
N SER A 823 -30.76 18.17 -14.89
CA SER A 823 -29.36 18.13 -14.43
C SER A 823 -28.82 16.69 -14.35
N ILE A 824 -29.58 15.75 -13.76
CA ILE A 824 -29.18 14.33 -13.67
C ILE A 824 -28.99 13.70 -15.06
N ILE A 825 -29.89 14.01 -16.01
CA ILE A 825 -29.79 13.48 -17.39
C ILE A 825 -28.54 14.02 -18.10
N VAL A 826 -28.23 15.32 -17.93
CA VAL A 826 -27.00 15.93 -18.46
C VAL A 826 -25.76 15.29 -17.84
N GLY A 827 -25.75 15.09 -16.52
CA GLY A 827 -24.67 14.42 -15.81
C GLY A 827 -24.42 13.00 -16.32
N HIS A 828 -25.48 12.23 -16.62
CA HIS A 828 -25.36 10.90 -17.21
C HIS A 828 -24.79 10.94 -18.65
N LEU A 829 -25.24 11.88 -19.48
CA LEU A 829 -24.72 12.08 -20.84
C LEU A 829 -23.20 12.35 -20.83
N LEU A 830 -22.73 13.24 -19.94
CA LEU A 830 -21.31 13.53 -19.77
C LEU A 830 -20.52 12.31 -19.29
N GLY A 831 -21.11 11.50 -18.40
CA GLY A 831 -20.51 10.25 -17.93
C GLY A 831 -20.27 9.25 -19.06
N VAL A 832 -21.25 9.07 -19.96
CA VAL A 832 -21.12 8.18 -21.13
C VAL A 832 -20.02 8.65 -22.08
N VAL A 833 -19.96 9.96 -22.35
CA VAL A 833 -18.92 10.54 -23.22
C VAL A 833 -17.53 10.41 -22.60
N ALA A 834 -17.39 10.67 -21.31
CA ALA A 834 -16.13 10.51 -20.60
C ALA A 834 -15.66 9.04 -20.60
N ILE A 835 -16.55 8.08 -20.34
CA ILE A 835 -16.22 6.64 -20.40
C ILE A 835 -15.77 6.25 -21.82
N PHE A 836 -16.45 6.72 -22.86
CA PHE A 836 -16.07 6.48 -24.24
C PHE A 836 -14.64 7.00 -24.54
N LEU A 837 -14.32 8.24 -24.12
CA LEU A 837 -13.00 8.82 -24.30
C LEU A 837 -11.91 8.11 -23.47
N ILE A 838 -12.23 7.69 -22.24
CA ILE A 838 -11.32 6.90 -21.39
C ILE A 838 -10.98 5.57 -22.05
N GLN A 839 -11.99 4.80 -22.48
CA GLN A 839 -11.77 3.51 -23.12
C GLN A 839 -10.93 3.64 -24.38
N ARG A 840 -11.25 4.64 -25.22
CA ARG A 840 -10.50 4.88 -26.45
C ARG A 840 -9.03 5.21 -26.18
N ASN A 841 -8.74 6.16 -25.28
CA ASN A 841 -7.38 6.58 -25.01
C ASN A 841 -6.56 5.50 -24.29
N ARG A 842 -7.21 4.68 -23.45
CA ARG A 842 -6.57 3.51 -22.80
C ARG A 842 -6.01 2.53 -23.84
N HIS A 843 -6.79 2.19 -24.86
CA HIS A 843 -6.33 1.27 -25.91
C HIS A 843 -5.13 1.80 -26.70
N ALA A 844 -5.00 3.11 -26.86
CA ALA A 844 -3.83 3.72 -27.51
C ALA A 844 -2.57 3.73 -26.62
N LEU A 845 -2.73 3.79 -25.29
CA LEU A 845 -1.60 3.79 -24.35
C LEU A 845 -1.03 2.40 -24.08
N ILE A 846 -1.87 1.35 -24.12
CA ILE A 846 -1.47 -0.05 -23.90
C ILE A 846 -0.61 -0.60 -25.06
N GLY A 847 -0.59 0.09 -26.21
CA GLY A 847 0.10 -0.35 -27.42
C GLY A 847 -0.83 -1.16 -28.30
N ARG A 848 -1.28 -0.56 -29.40
CA ARG A 848 -2.10 -1.22 -30.42
C ARG A 848 -1.19 -1.82 -31.48
N ALA A 849 -1.52 -2.99 -32.00
CA ALA A 849 -0.82 -3.57 -33.16
C ALA A 849 -1.08 -2.73 -34.44
N ILE A 850 -0.15 -2.83 -35.39
CA ILE A 850 -0.34 -2.32 -36.76
C ILE A 850 -1.52 -3.08 -37.42
N ASP A 851 -2.18 -2.46 -38.41
CA ASP A 851 -3.24 -3.09 -39.18
C ASP A 851 -2.84 -4.46 -39.76
N ASP A 852 -3.78 -5.42 -39.72
CA ASP A 852 -3.56 -6.81 -40.15
C ASP A 852 -3.10 -6.92 -41.60
N HIS A 853 -3.51 -6.00 -42.48
CA HIS A 853 -3.08 -5.98 -43.88
C HIS A 853 -1.58 -5.67 -43.99
N ASP A 854 -1.12 -4.65 -43.28
CA ASP A 854 0.28 -4.24 -43.30
C ASP A 854 1.17 -5.24 -42.57
N MET A 855 0.69 -5.83 -41.46
CA MET A 855 1.38 -6.92 -40.78
C MET A 855 1.54 -8.16 -41.68
N LYS A 856 0.51 -8.53 -42.44
CA LYS A 856 0.59 -9.65 -43.39
C LYS A 856 1.63 -9.40 -44.48
N ARG A 857 1.71 -8.19 -45.02
CA ARG A 857 2.71 -7.84 -46.05
C ARG A 857 4.15 -7.98 -45.53
N VAL A 858 4.40 -7.55 -44.30
CA VAL A 858 5.72 -7.70 -43.65
C VAL A 858 6.03 -9.17 -43.37
N LEU A 859 5.07 -9.94 -42.86
CA LEU A 859 5.25 -11.37 -42.60
C LEU A 859 5.48 -12.18 -43.88
N GLU A 860 4.77 -11.87 -44.96
CA GLU A 860 4.94 -12.52 -46.25
C GLU A 860 6.30 -12.21 -46.86
N PHE A 861 6.80 -10.97 -46.72
CA PHE A 861 8.16 -10.62 -47.11
C PHE A 861 9.20 -11.44 -46.33
N LEU A 862 9.11 -11.45 -44.99
CA LEU A 862 10.06 -12.19 -44.15
C LEU A 862 10.07 -13.70 -44.47
N LYS A 863 8.89 -14.31 -44.68
CA LYS A 863 8.79 -15.75 -45.01
C LYS A 863 9.32 -16.11 -46.39
N ASN A 864 9.36 -15.16 -47.32
CA ASN A 864 9.80 -15.39 -48.69
C ASN A 864 11.26 -15.01 -48.93
N ASP A 865 11.94 -14.41 -47.95
CA ASP A 865 13.34 -14.03 -48.07
C ASP A 865 14.26 -15.25 -47.85
N PRO A 866 15.17 -15.58 -48.78
CA PRO A 866 15.96 -16.82 -48.74
C PRO A 866 16.97 -16.89 -47.57
N VAL A 867 17.23 -15.76 -46.90
CA VAL A 867 18.09 -15.69 -45.70
C VAL A 867 17.32 -16.04 -44.43
N VAL A 868 15.98 -16.00 -44.47
CA VAL A 868 15.10 -16.29 -43.33
C VAL A 868 14.59 -17.73 -43.45
N ASP A 869 14.90 -18.58 -42.48
CA ASP A 869 14.43 -19.98 -42.47
C ASP A 869 13.06 -20.10 -41.83
N SER A 870 12.86 -19.43 -40.70
CA SER A 870 11.58 -19.35 -40.00
C SER A 870 11.42 -18.06 -39.22
N VAL A 871 10.16 -17.71 -38.89
CA VAL A 871 9.79 -16.52 -38.13
C VAL A 871 9.02 -16.99 -36.89
N TYR A 872 9.55 -16.72 -35.69
CA TYR A 872 9.02 -17.28 -34.44
C TYR A 872 8.11 -16.31 -33.68
N ASP A 873 8.58 -15.10 -33.42
CA ASP A 873 7.83 -14.07 -32.72
C ASP A 873 7.80 -12.80 -33.56
N CYS A 874 6.61 -12.23 -33.78
CA CYS A 874 6.45 -10.96 -34.48
C CYS A 874 5.47 -10.09 -33.73
N LYS A 875 5.96 -8.91 -33.32
CA LYS A 875 5.19 -7.94 -32.55
C LYS A 875 5.26 -6.59 -33.24
N SER A 876 4.16 -5.86 -33.17
CA SER A 876 4.12 -4.49 -33.65
C SER A 876 3.34 -3.60 -32.69
N GLU A 877 3.72 -2.33 -32.66
CA GLU A 877 3.15 -1.35 -31.76
C GLU A 877 3.03 0.02 -32.45
N VAL A 878 1.86 0.65 -32.34
CA VAL A 878 1.66 2.06 -32.70
C VAL A 878 2.28 2.94 -31.62
N ILE A 879 3.36 3.64 -31.98
CA ILE A 879 4.09 4.55 -31.08
C ILE A 879 3.67 6.02 -31.26
N GLY A 880 2.95 6.32 -32.34
CA GLY A 880 2.35 7.62 -32.61
C GLY A 880 1.44 7.59 -33.84
N PRO A 881 0.72 8.68 -34.16
CA PRO A 881 -0.13 8.75 -35.36
C PRO A 881 0.70 8.48 -36.62
N GLY A 882 0.43 7.37 -37.30
CA GLY A 882 1.18 6.94 -38.49
C GLY A 882 2.62 6.46 -38.24
N PHE A 883 3.01 6.25 -36.97
CA PHE A 883 4.34 5.75 -36.60
C PHE A 883 4.25 4.43 -35.85
N PHE A 884 5.01 3.46 -36.33
CA PHE A 884 4.99 2.10 -35.83
C PHE A 884 6.38 1.61 -35.45
N ARG A 885 6.42 0.75 -34.43
CA ARG A 885 7.55 -0.09 -34.08
C ARG A 885 7.22 -1.53 -34.47
N PHE A 886 8.19 -2.22 -35.04
CA PHE A 886 8.12 -3.63 -35.40
C PHE A 886 9.29 -4.37 -34.77
N LYS A 887 9.02 -5.55 -34.20
CA LYS A 887 10.02 -6.48 -33.69
C LYS A 887 9.75 -7.87 -34.25
N ALA A 888 10.81 -8.55 -34.71
CA ALA A 888 10.72 -9.94 -35.11
C ALA A 888 11.91 -10.77 -34.58
N GLU A 889 11.62 -11.99 -34.12
CA GLU A 889 12.61 -13.04 -33.90
C GLU A 889 12.58 -14.02 -35.08
N ILE A 890 13.72 -14.16 -35.76
CA ILE A 890 13.85 -14.98 -36.96
C ILE A 890 15.03 -15.95 -36.86
N ASP A 891 14.88 -17.10 -37.52
CA ASP A 891 15.98 -18.03 -37.75
C ASP A 891 16.67 -17.70 -39.07
N PHE A 892 18.00 -17.70 -39.06
CA PHE A 892 18.78 -17.36 -40.23
C PHE A 892 19.29 -18.62 -40.91
N ASN A 893 19.10 -18.72 -42.23
CA ASN A 893 19.71 -19.77 -43.02
C ASN A 893 21.21 -19.53 -43.16
N GLY A 894 22.01 -20.16 -42.29
CA GLY A 894 23.47 -20.01 -42.26
C GLY A 894 24.17 -20.38 -43.58
N VAL A 895 23.59 -21.30 -44.37
CA VAL A 895 24.14 -21.69 -45.68
C VAL A 895 23.93 -20.56 -46.70
N THR A 896 22.70 -20.04 -46.80
CA THR A 896 22.40 -18.90 -47.68
C THR A 896 23.22 -17.67 -47.29
N LEU A 897 23.36 -17.40 -45.99
CA LEU A 897 24.18 -16.31 -45.47
C LEU A 897 25.63 -16.39 -45.96
N VAL A 898 26.26 -17.57 -45.80
CA VAL A 898 27.63 -17.81 -46.24
C VAL A 898 27.76 -17.71 -47.76
N GLN A 899 26.81 -18.25 -48.52
CA GLN A 899 26.79 -18.15 -49.99
C GLN A 899 26.67 -16.69 -50.46
N ASN A 900 25.81 -15.90 -49.82
CA ASN A 900 25.65 -14.48 -50.09
C ASN A 900 26.93 -13.69 -49.77
N TYR A 901 27.60 -13.99 -48.65
CA TYR A 901 28.88 -13.37 -48.29
C TYR A 901 29.99 -13.73 -49.29
N LEU A 902 30.15 -15.02 -49.61
CA LEU A 902 31.19 -15.49 -50.52
C LEU A 902 30.99 -14.99 -51.96
N SER A 903 29.75 -14.85 -52.41
CA SER A 903 29.45 -14.29 -53.75
C SER A 903 29.82 -12.79 -53.85
N ARG A 904 29.75 -12.04 -52.74
CA ARG A 904 30.16 -10.62 -52.69
C ARG A 904 31.68 -10.45 -52.57
N THR A 905 32.35 -11.29 -51.78
CA THR A 905 33.79 -11.14 -51.45
C THR A 905 34.73 -11.94 -52.35
N GLY A 906 34.21 -12.92 -53.08
CA GLY A 906 34.99 -13.80 -53.95
C GLY A 906 35.42 -15.08 -53.23
N PRO A 907 34.85 -16.26 -53.58
CA PRO A 907 35.12 -17.51 -52.86
C PRO A 907 36.58 -18.00 -53.01
N GLU A 908 37.27 -17.56 -54.07
CA GLU A 908 38.63 -18.00 -54.38
C GLU A 908 39.67 -17.52 -53.36
N GLU A 909 39.50 -16.33 -52.77
CA GLU A 909 40.40 -15.78 -51.78
C GLU A 909 40.39 -16.59 -50.49
N TRP A 910 39.20 -16.87 -49.96
CA TRP A 910 39.04 -17.69 -48.75
C TRP A 910 39.52 -19.12 -49.00
N ALA A 911 39.15 -19.72 -50.14
CA ALA A 911 39.64 -21.04 -50.51
C ALA A 911 41.17 -21.08 -50.63
N LYS A 912 41.83 -20.01 -51.10
CA LYS A 912 43.30 -19.90 -51.13
C LYS A 912 43.89 -19.78 -49.72
N LYS A 913 43.32 -18.96 -48.83
CA LYS A 913 43.75 -18.80 -47.43
C LYS A 913 43.67 -20.14 -46.68
N PHE A 914 42.53 -20.83 -46.77
CA PHE A 914 42.36 -22.16 -46.15
C PHE A 914 43.32 -23.21 -46.73
N ARG A 915 43.53 -23.24 -48.06
CA ARG A 915 44.48 -24.18 -48.68
C ARG A 915 45.93 -23.92 -48.29
N ASN A 916 46.32 -22.65 -48.12
CA ASN A 916 47.68 -22.31 -47.70
C ASN A 916 47.91 -22.70 -46.24
N ALA A 917 46.97 -22.38 -45.34
CA ALA A 917 47.03 -22.78 -43.94
C ALA A 917 47.12 -24.30 -43.77
N ALA A 918 46.31 -25.05 -44.54
CA ALA A 918 46.33 -26.51 -44.51
C ALA A 918 47.66 -27.14 -45.00
N LYS A 919 48.41 -26.45 -45.86
CA LYS A 919 49.72 -26.93 -46.35
C LYS A 919 50.83 -26.76 -45.32
N GLU A 920 50.74 -25.75 -44.47
CA GLU A 920 51.78 -25.42 -43.49
C GLU A 920 51.76 -26.36 -42.27
N LYS A 921 50.68 -27.15 -42.08
CA LYS A 921 50.47 -28.06 -40.94
C LYS A 921 50.62 -27.39 -39.57
N ASP A 922 50.36 -26.09 -39.52
CA ASP A 922 50.31 -25.30 -38.29
C ASP A 922 48.85 -25.13 -37.86
N ASP A 923 48.47 -25.89 -36.84
CA ASP A 923 47.10 -25.86 -36.29
C ASP A 923 46.76 -24.47 -35.72
N ALA A 924 47.74 -23.68 -35.28
CA ALA A 924 47.51 -22.34 -34.75
C ALA A 924 47.14 -21.33 -35.85
N GLU A 925 47.81 -21.38 -37.00
CA GLU A 925 47.48 -20.51 -38.14
C GLU A 925 46.15 -20.92 -38.80
N MET A 926 45.85 -22.22 -38.84
CA MET A 926 44.54 -22.72 -39.29
C MET A 926 43.41 -22.21 -38.38
N LEU A 927 43.57 -22.34 -37.05
CA LEU A 927 42.59 -21.84 -36.08
C LEU A 927 42.36 -20.34 -36.24
N LYS A 928 43.44 -19.56 -36.40
CA LYS A 928 43.37 -18.11 -36.61
C LYS A 928 42.61 -17.73 -37.87
N ILE A 929 42.83 -18.43 -39.00
CA ILE A 929 42.10 -18.18 -40.24
C ILE A 929 40.62 -18.58 -40.12
N MET A 930 40.31 -19.68 -39.42
CA MET A 930 38.93 -20.06 -39.10
C MET A 930 38.23 -19.02 -38.22
N SER A 931 38.93 -18.47 -37.22
CA SER A 931 38.40 -17.39 -36.37
C SER A 931 38.10 -16.12 -37.18
N PHE A 932 39.02 -15.71 -38.06
CA PHE A 932 38.79 -14.56 -38.95
C PHE A 932 37.60 -14.79 -39.89
N TYR A 933 37.47 -15.99 -40.45
CA TYR A 933 36.32 -16.32 -41.27
C TYR A 933 35.00 -16.28 -40.47
N GLY A 934 35.01 -16.79 -39.23
CA GLY A 934 33.87 -16.71 -38.33
C GLY A 934 33.44 -15.27 -38.02
N GLU A 935 34.40 -14.37 -37.76
CA GLU A 935 34.16 -12.94 -37.52
C GLU A 935 33.49 -12.26 -38.74
N GLU A 936 33.95 -12.61 -39.94
CA GLU A 936 33.40 -12.09 -41.19
C GLU A 936 31.98 -12.59 -41.47
N VAL A 937 31.67 -13.84 -41.12
CA VAL A 937 30.31 -14.39 -41.22
C VAL A 937 29.36 -13.69 -40.25
N VAL A 938 29.79 -13.38 -39.03
CA VAL A 938 28.99 -12.57 -38.07
C VAL A 938 28.76 -11.16 -38.60
N THR A 939 29.76 -10.57 -39.25
CA THR A 939 29.63 -9.25 -39.90
C THR A 939 28.65 -9.28 -41.08
N ALA A 940 28.66 -10.36 -41.86
CA ALA A 940 27.71 -10.59 -42.95
C ALA A 940 26.27 -10.74 -42.43
N LEU A 941 26.08 -11.39 -41.28
CA LEU A 941 24.77 -11.50 -40.62
C LEU A 941 24.20 -10.11 -40.29
N GLY A 942 25.01 -9.23 -39.69
CA GLY A 942 24.60 -7.85 -39.42
C GLY A 942 24.20 -7.08 -40.70
N SER A 943 24.89 -7.32 -41.81
CA SER A 943 24.55 -6.69 -43.09
C SER A 943 23.22 -7.20 -43.68
N GLU A 944 22.88 -8.47 -43.46
CA GLU A 944 21.57 -9.01 -43.86
C GLU A 944 20.44 -8.52 -42.96
N VAL A 945 20.68 -8.34 -41.66
CA VAL A 945 19.73 -7.67 -40.75
C VAL A 945 19.41 -6.26 -41.24
N ASP A 946 20.41 -5.43 -41.50
CA ASP A 946 20.23 -4.06 -42.01
C ASP A 946 19.42 -4.02 -43.32
N ARG A 947 19.64 -5.01 -44.21
CA ARG A 947 18.89 -5.15 -45.46
C ARG A 947 17.42 -5.45 -45.21
N LEU A 948 17.14 -6.42 -44.34
CA LEU A 948 15.77 -6.81 -43.98
C LEU A 948 15.04 -5.65 -43.30
N GLU A 949 15.69 -4.96 -42.37
CA GLU A 949 15.12 -3.79 -41.69
C GLU A 949 14.71 -2.69 -42.68
N LYS A 950 15.60 -2.36 -43.62
CA LYS A 950 15.32 -1.35 -44.64
C LYS A 950 14.16 -1.76 -45.57
N ALA A 951 14.11 -3.03 -45.99
CA ALA A 951 13.04 -3.53 -46.82
C ALA A 951 11.67 -3.47 -46.11
N ILE A 952 11.62 -3.78 -44.81
CA ILE A 952 10.39 -3.66 -44.00
C ILE A 952 9.90 -2.20 -43.96
N GLN A 953 10.82 -1.24 -43.79
CA GLN A 953 10.49 0.19 -43.82
C GLN A 953 9.99 0.65 -45.19
N GLU A 954 10.46 0.06 -46.30
CA GLU A 954 9.98 0.36 -47.66
C GLU A 954 8.58 -0.23 -47.92
N ILE A 955 8.26 -1.39 -47.36
CA ILE A 955 6.94 -2.04 -47.50
C ILE A 955 5.87 -1.25 -46.74
N VAL A 956 6.18 -0.83 -45.52
CA VAL A 956 5.30 -0.04 -44.65
C VAL A 956 6.06 1.21 -44.17
N PRO A 957 5.98 2.34 -44.90
CA PRO A 957 6.71 3.58 -44.57
C PRO A 957 6.42 4.16 -43.17
N GLY A 958 5.33 3.74 -42.54
CA GLY A 958 5.00 4.11 -41.15
C GLY A 958 5.87 3.39 -40.11
N ILE A 959 6.49 2.26 -40.43
CA ILE A 959 7.41 1.54 -39.53
C ILE A 959 8.72 2.31 -39.48
N ARG A 960 9.00 2.99 -38.37
CA ARG A 960 10.23 3.78 -38.18
C ARG A 960 11.29 3.07 -37.37
N HIS A 961 10.90 2.08 -36.59
CA HIS A 961 11.79 1.30 -35.74
C HIS A 961 11.53 -0.17 -36.03
N VAL A 962 12.56 -0.85 -36.54
CA VAL A 962 12.57 -2.28 -36.81
C VAL A 962 13.64 -2.88 -35.89
N ASP A 963 13.35 -4.03 -35.31
CA ASP A 963 14.25 -4.75 -34.41
C ASP A 963 14.20 -6.22 -34.80
N ILE A 964 15.25 -6.72 -35.44
CA ILE A 964 15.34 -8.12 -35.90
C ILE A 964 16.36 -8.84 -35.03
N GLU A 965 15.88 -9.83 -34.28
CA GLU A 965 16.71 -10.66 -33.39
C GLU A 965 16.85 -12.07 -33.96
N ALA A 966 18.05 -12.64 -33.83
CA ALA A 966 18.29 -14.04 -34.18
C ALA A 966 17.70 -14.95 -33.09
N HIS A 967 16.84 -15.88 -33.47
CA HIS A 967 16.34 -16.91 -32.57
C HIS A 967 17.46 -17.92 -32.25
N ASN A 968 17.73 -18.17 -30.98
CA ASN A 968 18.78 -19.10 -30.56
C ASN A 968 18.14 -20.38 -30.00
N PRO A 969 17.93 -21.43 -30.81
CA PRO A 969 17.42 -22.69 -30.30
C PRO A 969 18.45 -23.28 -29.32
N VAL A 970 17.98 -23.66 -28.14
CA VAL A 970 18.79 -24.27 -27.09
C VAL A 970 19.48 -25.52 -27.65
N ILE A 971 20.82 -25.46 -27.66
CA ILE A 971 21.81 -26.52 -27.99
C ILE A 971 22.07 -26.73 -29.49
N PRO A 972 23.30 -26.46 -30.00
CA PRO A 972 23.72 -27.01 -31.29
C PRO A 972 23.84 -28.54 -31.17
N PRO A 973 23.37 -29.32 -32.16
CA PRO A 973 23.63 -30.77 -32.16
C PRO A 973 25.14 -31.03 -32.23
N PRO A 974 25.62 -32.16 -31.65
CA PRO A 974 27.03 -32.43 -31.41
C PRO A 974 27.89 -32.54 -32.68
#